data_AF-A0A2H0BGU8-F1
#
_entry.id   AF-A0A2H0BGU8-F1
#
_cell.length_a   1.000
_cell.length_b   1.000
_cell.length_c   1.000
_cell.angle_alpha   90.00
_cell.angle_beta   90.00
_cell.angle_gamma   90.00
#
_symmetry.space_group_name_H-M   'P 1'
#
loop_
_entity.id
_entity.type
_entity.pdbx_description
1 polymer ?
#
loop_
_entity_poly.entity_id
_entity_poly.type
_entity_poly.pdbx_seq_one_letter_code
_entity_poly.pdbx_strand_id
1 'polypeptide(L)'
;MDNITITGAREHNLKNINLTIPKYKLVVLTGLSGSGKSSLAFDTIYAEGQRRYVESLSAYARQFLGMMEKPDVDQIDGLSPAISIDQKTVSHNPRSTVGTTTEIYDYLRLLFARVGHPHCPNCGREIKTQTLQQITDHIVDMFSPAKKGKGTRLMVLAPLVKDRKGEYSALLDDLVRRGYPKARIDGRIFDLDEDDITLIKTNRHTIEVVVDRVVLEKGSDPKRLSNSVEKALKLANGTMIISKINDKGFDFPDKPTDFEDHMFSESFACAICNISLPEIEPRSFSFNNPHGACPNCSGLGTTFEVDASRVYNGELTIEEGGLFPWSRSVMFDSYPRRFLTSLAQKHKFGFDTKIKDIPTQALEKILNDGIVPYLKRRYEETDSDEVRKKVEQYMIPRDCPVCNGARLRPETLAVTINETNIADVSHKSIGDLNLWISELTGTNVLTENEQHIAKAIVKELESRIKFLDDVGLEYLTLDRKAATLSGGESQRIRLASQIGSGLSGVLYVLDEPSIGLHPRDHHRLLRTLKNLRDLGNTVLIVEHDLDTMMEADWIIDFGPGAGEHGGEVVAQGTPEDIIKNPKSITGKFMSGEKIVHPHTHARPNNNEKQLVLSNANENNLKNITVSFPLQNFVCVSGVSGSGKSTLVIDT
;
A
#
# COMPACT_ATOMS: atom_id res chain seq x y z
N MET A 1 -32.98 21.64 17.70
CA MET A 1 -32.24 22.03 18.92
C MET A 1 -30.87 22.47 18.46
N ASP A 2 -30.53 23.73 18.68
CA ASP A 2 -29.33 24.36 18.09
C ASP A 2 -28.09 24.25 18.98
N ASN A 3 -28.24 23.64 20.15
CA ASN A 3 -27.17 23.44 21.13
C ASN A 3 -27.16 21.99 21.64
N ILE A 4 -26.00 21.55 22.11
CA ILE A 4 -25.81 20.35 22.94
C ILE A 4 -25.77 20.82 24.40
N THR A 5 -26.68 20.32 25.23
CA THR A 5 -26.76 20.71 26.66
C THR A 5 -26.35 19.54 27.52
N ILE A 6 -25.39 19.75 28.42
CA ILE A 6 -24.86 18.73 29.32
C ILE A 6 -25.15 19.17 30.75
N THR A 7 -25.77 18.29 31.51
CA THR A 7 -26.13 18.50 32.92
C THR A 7 -25.45 17.45 33.78
N GLY A 8 -24.72 17.91 34.79
CA GLY A 8 -24.12 17.09 35.84
C GLY A 8 -23.06 16.12 35.36
N ALA A 9 -22.10 16.54 34.52
CA ALA A 9 -20.99 15.68 34.13
C ALA A 9 -19.96 15.54 35.27
N ARG A 10 -19.62 14.31 35.62
CA ARG A 10 -18.79 13.92 36.77
C ARG A 10 -17.68 12.92 36.42
N GLU A 11 -17.54 12.57 35.15
CA GLU A 11 -16.51 11.64 34.68
C GLU A 11 -15.11 12.05 35.17
N HIS A 12 -14.37 11.11 35.75
CA HIS A 12 -13.06 11.33 36.36
C HIS A 12 -12.99 12.46 37.40
N ASN A 13 -12.41 13.62 37.06
CA ASN A 13 -12.22 14.75 37.96
C ASN A 13 -13.24 15.88 37.76
N LEU A 14 -14.21 15.72 36.87
CA LEU A 14 -15.24 16.73 36.59
C LEU A 14 -16.12 16.99 37.83
N LYS A 15 -16.36 18.26 38.14
CA LYS A 15 -17.05 18.70 39.37
C LYS A 15 -18.54 18.95 39.15
N ASN A 16 -19.27 17.95 38.66
CA ASN A 16 -20.71 18.04 38.39
C ASN A 16 -21.08 19.22 37.48
N ILE A 17 -20.36 19.35 36.36
CA ILE A 17 -20.42 20.53 35.51
C ILE A 17 -21.65 20.55 34.61
N ASN A 18 -22.20 21.75 34.41
CA ASN A 18 -23.29 22.03 33.48
C ASN A 18 -22.78 22.97 32.40
N LEU A 19 -22.98 22.63 31.13
CA LEU A 19 -22.49 23.45 30.02
C LEU A 19 -23.33 23.29 28.75
N THR A 20 -23.20 24.26 27.86
CA THR A 20 -23.91 24.32 26.59
C THR A 20 -22.91 24.54 25.46
N ILE A 21 -22.94 23.66 24.46
CA ILE A 21 -22.08 23.70 23.28
C ILE A 21 -22.93 24.09 22.07
N PRO A 22 -22.58 25.14 21.32
CA PRO A 22 -23.30 25.51 20.11
C PRO A 22 -23.08 24.48 19.00
N LYS A 23 -24.16 24.06 18.31
CA LYS A 23 -24.04 23.16 17.15
C LYS A 23 -23.58 23.90 15.91
N TYR A 24 -23.01 23.14 14.97
CA TYR A 24 -22.57 23.64 13.67
C TYR A 24 -21.47 24.69 13.77
N LYS A 25 -20.70 24.62 14.87
CA LYS A 25 -19.61 25.53 15.22
C LYS A 25 -18.32 24.76 15.44
N LEU A 26 -17.20 25.46 15.28
CA LEU A 26 -15.87 25.04 15.69
C LEU A 26 -15.67 25.43 17.15
N VAL A 27 -15.72 24.45 18.04
CA VAL A 27 -15.67 24.63 19.49
C VAL A 27 -14.36 24.09 20.02
N VAL A 28 -13.61 24.90 20.77
CA VAL A 28 -12.31 24.53 21.33
C VAL A 28 -12.41 24.38 22.85
N LEU A 29 -12.03 23.21 23.37
CA LEU A 29 -11.77 22.98 24.78
C LEU A 29 -10.30 23.26 25.06
N THR A 30 -10.03 24.15 26.01
CA THR A 30 -8.66 24.53 26.39
C THR A 30 -8.50 24.57 27.91
N GLY A 31 -7.29 24.84 28.39
CA GLY A 31 -6.93 24.85 29.82
C GLY A 31 -5.77 23.92 30.17
N LEU A 32 -5.35 23.89 31.44
CA LEU A 32 -4.14 23.16 31.86
C LEU A 32 -4.18 21.65 31.58
N SER A 33 -3.02 21.02 31.41
CA SER A 33 -2.94 19.56 31.29
C SER A 33 -3.54 18.90 32.55
N GLY A 34 -4.42 17.91 32.37
CA GLY A 34 -5.15 17.29 33.47
C GLY A 34 -6.31 18.10 34.06
N SER A 35 -6.75 19.20 33.42
CA SER A 35 -7.88 20.02 33.89
C SER A 35 -9.27 19.41 33.66
N GLY A 36 -9.39 18.26 32.97
CA GLY A 36 -10.66 17.59 32.68
C GLY A 36 -11.16 17.73 31.23
N LYS A 37 -10.39 18.35 30.32
CA LYS A 37 -10.77 18.54 28.90
C LYS A 37 -11.11 17.22 28.21
N SER A 38 -10.20 16.25 28.26
CA SER A 38 -10.37 14.94 27.62
C SER A 38 -11.49 14.12 28.29
N SER A 39 -11.63 14.25 29.61
CA SER A 39 -12.72 13.62 30.37
C SER A 39 -14.09 14.10 29.89
N LEU A 40 -14.24 15.40 29.58
CA LEU A 40 -15.47 15.89 28.96
C LEU A 40 -15.58 15.48 27.48
N ALA A 41 -14.57 15.77 26.66
CA ALA A 41 -14.64 15.56 25.22
C ALA A 41 -14.80 14.09 24.83
N PHE A 42 -13.92 13.23 25.33
CA PHE A 42 -13.81 11.84 24.91
C PHE A 42 -14.60 10.91 25.81
N ASP A 43 -14.36 10.97 27.11
CA ASP A 43 -14.91 10.00 28.07
C ASP A 43 -16.39 10.27 28.38
N THR A 44 -16.88 11.51 28.17
CA THR A 44 -18.29 11.87 28.34
C THR A 44 -19.02 12.07 27.00
N ILE A 45 -18.68 13.11 26.24
CA ILE A 45 -19.45 13.54 25.05
C ILE A 45 -19.35 12.53 23.91
N TYR A 46 -18.13 12.18 23.51
CA TYR A 46 -17.91 11.21 22.43
C TYR A 46 -18.44 9.83 22.82
N ALA A 47 -18.09 9.34 24.02
CA ALA A 47 -18.55 8.05 24.52
C ALA A 47 -20.08 7.93 24.48
N GLU A 48 -20.80 8.94 24.97
CA GLU A 48 -22.25 8.94 24.96
C GLU A 48 -22.84 9.09 23.55
N GLY A 49 -22.22 9.89 22.68
CA GLY A 49 -22.65 10.08 21.29
C GLY A 49 -22.49 8.83 20.45
N GLN A 50 -21.38 8.11 20.63
CA GLN A 50 -21.14 6.83 19.99
C GLN A 50 -22.08 5.76 20.54
N ARG A 51 -22.22 5.65 21.87
CA ARG A 51 -23.08 4.65 22.53
C ARG A 51 -24.53 4.76 22.05
N ARG A 52 -25.12 5.97 22.10
CA ARG A 52 -26.51 6.21 21.65
C ARG A 52 -26.74 5.82 20.20
N TYR A 53 -25.76 6.13 19.33
CA TYR A 53 -25.85 5.76 17.92
C TYR A 53 -25.77 4.24 17.73
N VAL A 54 -24.81 3.56 18.34
CA VAL A 54 -24.64 2.11 18.17
C VAL A 54 -25.80 1.31 18.82
N GLU A 55 -26.38 1.79 19.92
CA GLU A 55 -27.60 1.21 20.53
C GLU A 55 -28.84 1.27 19.62
N SER A 56 -28.82 2.14 18.60
CA SER A 56 -29.89 2.24 17.60
C SER A 56 -29.72 1.24 16.45
N LEU A 57 -28.52 0.67 16.24
CA LEU A 57 -28.22 -0.18 15.08
C LEU A 57 -28.93 -1.54 15.12
N SER A 58 -29.00 -2.18 16.29
CA SER A 58 -29.73 -3.44 16.45
C SER A 58 -30.10 -3.74 17.90
N ALA A 59 -31.13 -4.57 18.09
CA ALA A 59 -31.50 -5.07 19.42
C ALA A 59 -30.35 -5.85 20.08
N TYR A 60 -29.55 -6.57 19.29
CA TYR A 60 -28.36 -7.29 19.77
C TYR A 60 -27.26 -6.34 20.24
N ALA A 61 -26.94 -5.31 19.46
CA ALA A 61 -25.94 -4.29 19.85
C ALA A 61 -26.35 -3.60 21.16
N ARG A 62 -27.65 -3.34 21.35
CA ARG A 62 -28.18 -2.76 22.60
C ARG A 62 -27.96 -3.66 23.82
N GLN A 63 -28.11 -4.98 23.67
CA GLN A 63 -27.81 -5.93 24.76
C GLN A 63 -26.32 -5.93 25.12
N PHE A 64 -25.44 -5.88 24.10
CA PHE A 64 -24.00 -5.89 24.32
C PHE A 64 -23.49 -4.58 24.94
N LEU A 65 -23.95 -3.43 24.42
CA LEU A 65 -23.58 -2.11 24.94
C LEU A 65 -24.19 -1.80 26.31
N GLY A 66 -25.33 -2.42 26.65
CA GLY A 66 -25.90 -2.33 28.00
C GLY A 66 -24.98 -2.88 29.09
N MET A 67 -23.97 -3.68 28.74
CA MET A 67 -22.94 -4.16 29.68
C MET A 67 -21.74 -3.21 29.82
N MET A 68 -21.61 -2.19 28.96
CA MET A 68 -20.54 -1.21 29.05
C MET A 68 -20.86 -0.17 30.12
N GLU A 69 -19.82 0.29 30.81
CA GLU A 69 -19.94 1.37 31.78
C GLU A 69 -20.39 2.65 31.06
N LYS A 70 -21.49 3.24 31.53
CA LYS A 70 -22.01 4.50 30.99
C LYS A 70 -21.22 5.65 31.61
N PRO A 71 -20.92 6.71 30.84
CA PRO A 71 -20.30 7.91 31.41
C PRO A 71 -21.12 8.47 32.56
N ASP A 72 -20.46 8.98 33.61
CA ASP A 72 -21.12 9.58 34.76
C ASP A 72 -21.60 11.00 34.42
N VAL A 73 -22.83 11.07 33.91
CA VAL A 73 -23.53 12.31 33.56
C VAL A 73 -25.03 12.16 33.83
N ASP A 74 -25.67 13.21 34.34
CA ASP A 74 -27.12 13.17 34.61
C ASP A 74 -27.92 13.17 33.31
N GLN A 75 -27.62 14.11 32.41
CA GLN A 75 -28.34 14.26 31.16
C GLN A 75 -27.49 14.94 30.08
N ILE A 76 -27.61 14.45 28.84
CA ILE A 76 -27.10 15.15 27.65
C ILE A 76 -28.23 15.24 26.63
N ASP A 77 -28.61 16.46 26.24
CA ASP A 77 -29.63 16.75 25.23
C ASP A 77 -29.02 17.29 23.95
N GLY A 78 -29.64 16.97 22.81
CA GLY A 78 -29.22 17.45 21.50
C GLY A 78 -27.93 16.82 20.98
N LEU A 79 -27.42 15.72 21.57
CA LEU A 79 -26.19 15.09 21.12
C LEU A 79 -26.33 14.46 19.72
N SER A 80 -25.42 14.81 18.81
CA SER A 80 -25.29 14.17 17.50
C SER A 80 -24.49 12.86 17.59
N PRO A 81 -24.62 11.94 16.61
CA PRO A 81 -23.68 10.82 16.48
C PRO A 81 -22.24 11.36 16.48
N ALA A 82 -21.38 10.77 17.29
CA ALA A 82 -20.04 11.28 17.52
C ALA A 82 -18.96 10.40 16.88
N ILE A 83 -17.94 11.04 16.31
CA ILE A 83 -16.75 10.39 15.72
C ILE A 83 -15.52 11.00 16.36
N SER A 84 -14.66 10.16 16.95
CA SER A 84 -13.37 10.60 17.49
C SER A 84 -12.29 10.60 16.42
N ILE A 85 -11.36 11.55 16.50
CA ILE A 85 -10.13 11.62 15.73
C ILE A 85 -8.98 11.86 16.71
N ASP A 86 -8.52 10.76 17.31
CA ASP A 86 -7.48 10.71 18.34
C ASP A 86 -6.16 10.13 17.80
N GLN A 87 -5.10 10.23 18.62
CA GLN A 87 -3.75 9.77 18.26
C GLN A 87 -3.51 8.28 18.58
N LYS A 88 -4.43 7.61 19.29
CA LYS A 88 -4.15 6.32 19.93
C LYS A 88 -4.17 5.11 18.97
N THR A 89 -4.68 5.26 17.75
CA THR A 89 -4.88 4.13 16.83
C THR A 89 -3.96 4.20 15.61
N VAL A 90 -2.65 3.97 15.81
CA VAL A 90 -1.80 3.57 14.68
C VAL A 90 -2.02 2.07 14.45
N SER A 91 -2.57 1.71 13.29
CA SER A 91 -2.71 0.29 12.92
C SER A 91 -1.34 -0.35 12.83
N HIS A 92 -1.00 -1.22 13.78
CA HIS A 92 0.24 -1.99 13.78
C HIS A 92 0.21 -3.20 12.84
N ASN A 93 -0.86 -3.36 12.06
CA ASN A 93 -0.94 -4.45 11.09
C ASN A 93 0.09 -4.21 9.97
N PRO A 94 1.07 -5.13 9.76
CA PRO A 94 2.14 -4.95 8.78
C PRO A 94 1.64 -4.88 7.34
N ARG A 95 0.41 -5.33 7.07
CA ARG A 95 -0.24 -5.23 5.76
C ARG A 95 -0.94 -3.90 5.52
N SER A 96 -1.21 -3.11 6.55
CA SER A 96 -1.87 -1.82 6.41
C SER A 96 -0.89 -0.79 5.83
N THR A 97 -1.31 -0.05 4.81
CA THR A 97 -0.59 1.07 4.22
C THR A 97 -1.44 2.33 4.22
N VAL A 98 -0.84 3.47 3.90
CA VAL A 98 -1.57 4.74 3.66
C VAL A 98 -2.70 4.53 2.65
N GLY A 99 -2.41 3.85 1.53
CA GLY A 99 -3.38 3.56 0.48
C GLY A 99 -4.57 2.69 0.92
N THR A 100 -4.35 1.71 1.80
CA THR A 100 -5.46 0.90 2.35
C THR A 100 -6.26 1.66 3.39
N THR A 101 -5.61 2.48 4.23
CA THR A 101 -6.31 3.25 5.29
C THR A 101 -7.17 4.36 4.69
N THR A 102 -6.77 4.90 3.55
CA THR A 102 -7.49 5.97 2.82
C THR A 102 -8.47 5.44 1.77
N GLU A 103 -8.50 4.11 1.58
CA GLU A 103 -9.21 3.40 0.50
C GLU A 103 -8.80 3.81 -0.92
N ILE A 104 -7.81 4.70 -1.09
CA ILE A 104 -7.29 5.11 -2.42
C ILE A 104 -6.79 3.89 -3.17
N TYR A 105 -6.14 2.95 -2.48
CA TYR A 105 -5.67 1.71 -3.10
C TYR A 105 -6.83 0.86 -3.62
N ASP A 106 -8.00 0.87 -2.97
CA ASP A 106 -9.17 0.11 -3.44
C ASP A 106 -9.76 0.68 -4.73
N TYR A 107 -9.79 2.01 -4.86
CA TYR A 107 -10.16 2.66 -6.11
C TYR A 107 -9.11 2.46 -7.20
N LEU A 108 -7.81 2.43 -6.86
CA LEU A 108 -6.77 2.05 -7.83
C LEU A 108 -6.95 0.62 -8.32
N ARG A 109 -7.23 -0.33 -7.42
CA ARG A 109 -7.54 -1.72 -7.80
C ARG A 109 -8.73 -1.81 -8.76
N LEU A 110 -9.77 -1.01 -8.51
CA LEU A 110 -10.93 -0.91 -9.40
C LEU A 110 -10.53 -0.31 -10.76
N LEU A 111 -9.74 0.77 -10.78
CA LEU A 111 -9.27 1.43 -11.99
C LEU A 111 -8.45 0.47 -12.86
N PHE A 112 -7.40 -0.13 -12.29
CA PHE A 112 -6.54 -1.10 -12.99
C PHE A 112 -7.30 -2.33 -13.47
N ALA A 113 -8.32 -2.79 -12.75
CA ALA A 113 -9.14 -3.90 -13.20
C ALA A 113 -10.07 -3.55 -14.37
N ARG A 114 -10.41 -2.27 -14.56
CA ARG A 114 -11.37 -1.83 -15.58
C ARG A 114 -10.72 -1.30 -16.85
N VAL A 115 -9.60 -0.59 -16.73
CA VAL A 115 -8.92 0.06 -17.86
C VAL A 115 -7.44 -0.30 -17.96
N GLY A 116 -6.95 -1.22 -17.11
CA GLY A 116 -5.57 -1.69 -17.16
C GLY A 116 -5.34 -2.68 -18.30
N HIS A 117 -4.23 -2.53 -19.00
CA HIS A 117 -3.84 -3.35 -20.15
C HIS A 117 -2.87 -4.41 -19.66
N PRO A 118 -3.21 -5.72 -19.70
CA PRO A 118 -2.32 -6.78 -19.26
C PRO A 118 -1.23 -7.06 -20.27
N HIS A 119 -0.03 -7.32 -19.79
CA HIS A 119 1.12 -7.70 -20.60
C HIS A 119 1.62 -9.09 -20.19
N CYS A 120 2.28 -9.78 -21.10
CA CYS A 120 2.98 -11.02 -20.77
C CYS A 120 4.20 -10.71 -19.88
N PRO A 121 4.32 -11.31 -18.69
CA PRO A 121 5.48 -11.07 -17.81
C PRO A 121 6.83 -11.46 -18.40
N ASN A 122 6.86 -12.35 -19.40
CA ASN A 122 8.09 -12.86 -20.00
C ASN A 122 8.51 -12.10 -21.28
N CYS A 123 7.55 -11.67 -22.12
CA CYS A 123 7.87 -11.01 -23.39
C CYS A 123 7.34 -9.58 -23.52
N GLY A 124 6.63 -9.06 -22.51
CA GLY A 124 6.13 -7.68 -22.46
C GLY A 124 5.00 -7.35 -23.43
N ARG A 125 4.53 -8.31 -24.26
CA ARG A 125 3.46 -8.06 -25.22
C ARG A 125 2.11 -7.94 -24.52
N GLU A 126 1.32 -6.98 -24.96
CA GLU A 126 -0.06 -6.80 -24.52
C GLU A 126 -0.91 -8.05 -24.84
N ILE A 127 -1.72 -8.49 -23.89
CA ILE A 127 -2.61 -9.66 -24.00
C ILE A 127 -4.04 -9.15 -24.10
N LYS A 128 -4.64 -9.24 -25.28
CA LYS A 128 -6.06 -8.88 -25.47
C LYS A 128 -6.92 -10.13 -25.46
N THR A 129 -7.99 -10.11 -24.69
CA THR A 129 -9.11 -11.04 -24.89
C THR A 129 -9.98 -10.52 -26.01
N GLN A 130 -10.30 -11.38 -26.96
CA GLN A 130 -11.21 -11.05 -28.03
C GLN A 130 -12.31 -12.10 -28.07
N THR A 131 -13.56 -11.66 -28.13
CA THR A 131 -14.69 -12.56 -28.41
C THR A 131 -14.56 -13.12 -29.83
N LEU A 132 -15.19 -14.26 -30.10
CA LEU A 132 -15.25 -14.84 -31.45
C LEU A 132 -15.62 -13.81 -32.53
N GLN A 133 -16.63 -12.98 -32.24
CA GLN A 133 -17.08 -11.93 -33.15
C GLN A 133 -15.99 -10.88 -33.37
N GLN A 134 -15.35 -10.39 -32.30
CA GLN A 134 -14.25 -9.43 -32.40
C GLN A 134 -13.03 -10.00 -33.14
N ILE A 135 -12.69 -11.27 -32.91
CA ILE A 135 -11.61 -11.95 -33.66
C ILE A 135 -11.98 -11.97 -35.14
N THR A 136 -13.21 -12.37 -35.46
CA THR A 136 -13.69 -12.45 -36.85
C THR A 136 -13.69 -11.09 -37.53
N ASP A 137 -14.26 -10.07 -36.88
CA ASP A 137 -14.32 -8.70 -37.39
C ASP A 137 -12.90 -8.13 -37.58
N HIS A 138 -12.00 -8.35 -36.63
CA HIS A 138 -10.61 -7.89 -36.72
C HIS A 138 -9.82 -8.59 -37.83
N ILE A 139 -10.03 -9.88 -38.08
CA ILE A 139 -9.46 -10.58 -39.24
C ILE A 139 -10.00 -9.99 -40.54
N VAL A 140 -11.30 -9.70 -40.62
CA VAL A 140 -11.91 -9.07 -41.79
C VAL A 140 -11.31 -7.68 -42.01
N ASP A 141 -11.20 -6.85 -40.99
CA ASP A 141 -10.65 -5.50 -41.10
C ASP A 141 -9.16 -5.51 -41.49
N MET A 142 -8.38 -6.43 -40.92
CA MET A 142 -6.93 -6.51 -41.17
C MET A 142 -6.59 -7.04 -42.57
N PHE A 143 -7.35 -8.02 -43.07
CA PHE A 143 -6.99 -8.76 -44.29
C PHE A 143 -7.88 -8.49 -45.50
N SER A 144 -9.00 -7.76 -45.34
CA SER A 144 -9.87 -7.42 -46.47
C SER A 144 -9.18 -6.48 -47.47
N PRO A 145 -9.16 -6.83 -48.76
CA PRO A 145 -8.52 -6.00 -49.79
C PRO A 145 -9.30 -4.70 -50.07
N ALA A 146 -8.59 -3.57 -50.13
CA ALA A 146 -9.18 -2.25 -50.40
C ALA A 146 -9.86 -2.14 -51.79
N LYS A 147 -9.35 -2.89 -52.79
CA LYS A 147 -9.86 -2.93 -54.17
C LYS A 147 -10.50 -4.28 -54.49
N LYS A 148 -11.62 -4.26 -55.23
CA LYS A 148 -12.25 -5.47 -55.80
C LYS A 148 -11.27 -6.12 -56.79
N GLY A 149 -11.05 -7.44 -56.68
CA GLY A 149 -10.30 -8.24 -57.66
C GLY A 149 -8.97 -8.86 -57.20
N LYS A 150 -8.51 -8.61 -55.97
CA LYS A 150 -7.40 -9.36 -55.34
C LYS A 150 -7.84 -9.88 -53.98
N GLY A 151 -8.20 -11.15 -53.87
CA GLY A 151 -8.50 -11.79 -52.58
C GLY A 151 -7.22 -12.03 -51.76
N THR A 152 -7.29 -11.86 -50.45
CA THR A 152 -6.20 -12.21 -49.53
C THR A 152 -6.39 -13.67 -49.09
N ARG A 153 -5.37 -14.51 -49.28
CA ARG A 153 -5.40 -15.93 -48.92
C ARG A 153 -4.96 -16.12 -47.46
N LEU A 154 -5.82 -16.71 -46.66
CA LEU A 154 -5.60 -16.99 -45.25
C LEU A 154 -5.71 -18.49 -44.97
N MET A 155 -4.81 -19.00 -44.15
CA MET A 155 -4.88 -20.35 -43.61
C MET A 155 -5.20 -20.24 -42.11
N VAL A 156 -6.27 -20.90 -41.70
CA VAL A 156 -6.72 -20.95 -40.30
C VAL A 156 -6.08 -22.16 -39.64
N LEU A 157 -5.29 -21.92 -38.61
CA LEU A 157 -4.50 -22.92 -37.91
C LEU A 157 -4.90 -23.03 -36.45
N ALA A 158 -4.94 -24.26 -35.93
CA ALA A 158 -5.14 -24.56 -34.51
C ALA A 158 -3.82 -25.11 -33.91
N PRO A 159 -3.11 -24.33 -33.06
CA PRO A 159 -1.84 -24.77 -32.47
C PRO A 159 -2.08 -25.79 -31.35
N LEU A 160 -1.81 -27.08 -31.61
CA LEU A 160 -2.05 -28.16 -30.63
C LEU A 160 -0.83 -28.47 -29.78
N VAL A 161 0.36 -28.35 -30.37
CA VAL A 161 1.64 -28.61 -29.70
C VAL A 161 2.60 -27.49 -30.05
N LYS A 162 3.29 -26.94 -29.05
CA LYS A 162 4.28 -25.89 -29.26
C LYS A 162 5.55 -26.17 -28.46
N ASP A 163 6.67 -26.34 -29.16
CA ASP A 163 8.01 -26.57 -28.62
C ASP A 163 8.08 -27.64 -27.51
N ARG A 164 7.42 -28.79 -27.71
CA ARG A 164 7.38 -29.89 -26.72
C ARG A 164 7.97 -31.19 -27.28
N LYS A 165 8.69 -31.93 -26.44
CA LYS A 165 9.27 -33.24 -26.81
C LYS A 165 8.21 -34.33 -26.89
N GLY A 166 8.22 -35.14 -27.95
CA GLY A 166 7.30 -36.25 -28.12
C GLY A 166 7.26 -36.79 -29.55
N GLU A 167 6.70 -37.99 -29.71
CA GLU A 167 6.52 -38.62 -31.03
C GLU A 167 5.15 -38.31 -31.66
N TYR A 168 4.15 -37.95 -30.85
CA TYR A 168 2.81 -37.49 -31.24
C TYR A 168 2.05 -38.36 -32.28
N SER A 169 2.43 -39.62 -32.50
CA SER A 169 1.75 -40.53 -33.46
C SER A 169 0.26 -40.66 -33.16
N ALA A 170 -0.11 -40.90 -31.90
CA ALA A 170 -1.51 -40.98 -31.47
C ALA A 170 -2.30 -39.68 -31.69
N LEU A 171 -1.64 -38.52 -31.62
CA LEU A 171 -2.26 -37.22 -31.91
C LEU A 171 -2.51 -37.07 -33.42
N LEU A 172 -1.53 -37.41 -34.25
CA LEU A 172 -1.66 -37.35 -35.72
C LEU A 172 -2.76 -38.30 -36.22
N ASP A 173 -2.82 -39.53 -35.70
CA ASP A 173 -3.88 -40.49 -36.03
C ASP A 173 -5.28 -40.00 -35.62
N ASP A 174 -5.40 -39.35 -34.46
CA ASP A 174 -6.66 -38.77 -33.99
C ASP A 174 -7.11 -37.60 -34.88
N LEU A 175 -6.18 -36.80 -35.38
CA LEU A 175 -6.48 -35.70 -36.31
C LEU A 175 -7.02 -36.20 -37.65
N VAL A 176 -6.41 -37.24 -38.21
CA VAL A 176 -6.90 -37.91 -39.42
C VAL A 176 -8.32 -38.44 -39.20
N ARG A 177 -8.55 -39.15 -38.08
CA ARG A 177 -9.89 -39.68 -37.74
C ARG A 177 -10.95 -38.59 -37.58
N ARG A 178 -10.56 -37.40 -37.13
CA ARG A 178 -11.44 -36.23 -36.99
C ARG A 178 -11.62 -35.45 -38.31
N GLY A 179 -10.97 -35.88 -39.39
CA GLY A 179 -11.10 -35.31 -40.72
C GLY A 179 -10.24 -34.06 -40.95
N TYR A 180 -9.09 -33.96 -40.29
CA TYR A 180 -8.10 -32.92 -40.55
C TYR A 180 -6.92 -33.49 -41.35
N PRO A 181 -6.96 -33.47 -42.68
CA PRO A 181 -5.96 -34.12 -43.52
C PRO A 181 -4.62 -33.38 -43.57
N LYS A 182 -4.52 -32.15 -43.05
CA LYS A 182 -3.29 -31.34 -43.17
C LYS A 182 -2.87 -30.72 -41.85
N ALA A 183 -1.58 -30.76 -41.57
CA ALA A 183 -0.97 -30.09 -40.42
C ALA A 183 0.37 -29.44 -40.77
N ARG A 184 0.68 -28.32 -40.14
CA ARG A 184 1.99 -27.67 -40.16
C ARG A 184 2.80 -28.22 -38.99
N ILE A 185 3.87 -28.95 -39.31
CA ILE A 185 4.79 -29.55 -38.33
C ILE A 185 6.16 -28.95 -38.54
N ASP A 186 6.72 -28.34 -37.49
CA ASP A 186 8.03 -27.67 -37.51
C ASP A 186 8.21 -26.70 -38.70
N GLY A 187 7.13 -25.96 -39.01
CA GLY A 187 7.10 -24.95 -40.07
C GLY A 187 6.85 -25.48 -41.49
N ARG A 188 6.67 -26.79 -41.67
CA ARG A 188 6.36 -27.41 -42.98
C ARG A 188 4.97 -28.04 -42.98
N ILE A 189 4.24 -27.91 -44.08
CA ILE A 189 2.92 -28.51 -44.22
C ILE A 189 3.05 -29.94 -44.74
N PHE A 190 2.43 -30.86 -44.01
CA PHE A 190 2.29 -32.26 -44.36
C PHE A 190 0.82 -32.60 -44.59
N ASP A 191 0.60 -33.53 -45.51
CA ASP A 191 -0.68 -34.22 -45.66
C ASP A 191 -0.63 -35.48 -44.79
N LEU A 192 -1.49 -35.55 -43.77
CA LEU A 192 -1.48 -36.61 -42.78
C LEU A 192 -1.95 -37.96 -43.33
N ASP A 193 -2.65 -37.97 -44.47
CA ASP A 193 -3.12 -39.21 -45.12
C ASP A 193 -2.07 -39.76 -46.11
N GLU A 194 -1.28 -38.90 -46.74
CA GLU A 194 -0.33 -39.28 -47.80
C GLU A 194 1.15 -39.29 -47.36
N ASP A 195 1.56 -38.39 -46.47
CA ASP A 195 2.95 -38.26 -46.04
C ASP A 195 3.23 -39.22 -44.86
N ASP A 196 4.32 -40.00 -44.93
CA ASP A 196 4.78 -40.82 -43.79
C ASP A 196 5.54 -39.96 -42.77
N ILE A 197 4.91 -39.69 -41.62
CA ILE A 197 5.39 -38.75 -40.61
C ILE A 197 5.84 -39.49 -39.35
N THR A 198 7.14 -39.60 -39.15
CA THR A 198 7.74 -40.07 -37.90
C THR A 198 8.50 -38.95 -37.19
N LEU A 199 8.01 -38.55 -36.02
CA LEU A 199 8.66 -37.54 -35.16
C LEU A 199 9.56 -38.20 -34.11
N ILE A 200 10.74 -37.63 -33.90
CA ILE A 200 11.74 -38.19 -32.99
C ILE A 200 11.41 -37.74 -31.56
N LYS A 201 11.08 -38.69 -30.69
CA LYS A 201 10.66 -38.45 -29.29
C LYS A 201 11.55 -37.51 -28.47
N THR A 202 12.86 -37.45 -28.75
CA THR A 202 13.82 -36.61 -28.01
C THR A 202 13.83 -35.14 -28.46
N ASN A 203 13.33 -34.85 -29.66
CA ASN A 203 13.33 -33.51 -30.25
C ASN A 203 12.08 -32.75 -29.84
N ARG A 204 12.18 -31.42 -29.79
CA ARG A 204 11.02 -30.55 -29.56
C ARG A 204 10.32 -30.32 -30.89
N HIS A 205 9.00 -30.45 -30.88
CA HIS A 205 8.16 -30.29 -32.07
C HIS A 205 7.07 -29.25 -31.84
N THR A 206 6.66 -28.60 -32.92
CA THR A 206 5.49 -27.71 -32.99
C THR A 206 4.52 -28.25 -34.03
N ILE A 207 3.25 -28.46 -33.65
CA ILE A 207 2.22 -29.07 -34.48
C ILE A 207 0.99 -28.14 -34.48
N GLU A 208 0.63 -27.65 -35.66
CA GLU A 208 -0.49 -26.73 -35.87
C GLU A 208 -1.38 -27.31 -36.97
N VAL A 209 -2.65 -27.56 -36.65
CA VAL A 209 -3.57 -28.22 -37.58
C VAL A 209 -4.19 -27.21 -38.53
N VAL A 210 -4.28 -27.55 -39.81
CA VAL A 210 -4.97 -26.72 -40.80
C VAL A 210 -6.48 -26.97 -40.69
N VAL A 211 -7.20 -25.98 -40.16
CA VAL A 211 -8.65 -26.05 -39.94
C VAL A 211 -9.43 -25.65 -41.18
N ASP A 212 -8.99 -24.59 -41.87
CA ASP A 212 -9.61 -24.12 -43.11
C ASP A 212 -8.63 -23.31 -43.95
N ARG A 213 -8.89 -23.23 -45.26
CA ARG A 213 -8.20 -22.37 -46.23
C ARG A 213 -9.23 -21.41 -46.80
N VAL A 214 -9.09 -20.12 -46.48
CA VAL A 214 -10.08 -19.09 -46.79
C VAL A 214 -9.46 -18.05 -47.71
N VAL A 215 -10.23 -17.59 -48.70
CA VAL A 215 -9.88 -16.43 -49.52
C VAL A 215 -10.84 -15.31 -49.16
N LEU A 216 -10.32 -14.22 -48.59
CA LEU A 216 -11.11 -13.03 -48.25
C LEU A 216 -11.11 -12.05 -49.41
N GLU A 217 -12.31 -11.73 -49.89
CA GLU A 217 -12.58 -10.73 -50.90
C GLU A 217 -13.42 -9.58 -50.31
N LYS A 218 -13.48 -8.46 -51.03
CA LYS A 218 -14.28 -7.31 -50.59
C LYS A 218 -15.77 -7.64 -50.64
N GLY A 219 -16.39 -7.82 -49.48
CA GLY A 219 -17.79 -8.20 -49.32
C GLY A 219 -18.03 -9.71 -49.13
N SER A 220 -16.99 -10.49 -48.81
CA SER A 220 -17.15 -11.88 -48.40
C SER A 220 -18.07 -12.04 -47.19
N ASP A 221 -18.86 -13.12 -47.16
CA ASP A 221 -19.74 -13.44 -46.04
C ASP A 221 -18.91 -13.78 -44.77
N PRO A 222 -19.04 -13.01 -43.67
CA PRO A 222 -18.33 -13.27 -42.41
C PRO A 222 -18.65 -14.63 -41.79
N LYS A 223 -19.82 -15.23 -42.11
CA LYS A 223 -20.27 -16.48 -41.47
C LYS A 223 -19.32 -17.65 -41.70
N ARG A 224 -18.70 -17.75 -42.89
CA ARG A 224 -17.76 -18.83 -43.18
C ARG A 224 -16.51 -18.70 -42.30
N LEU A 225 -15.95 -17.48 -42.23
CA LEU A 225 -14.78 -17.22 -41.41
C LEU A 225 -15.07 -17.45 -39.92
N SER A 226 -16.22 -16.96 -39.44
CA SER A 226 -16.68 -17.16 -38.05
C SER A 226 -16.73 -18.63 -37.65
N ASN A 227 -17.27 -19.50 -38.50
CA ASN A 227 -17.33 -20.95 -38.23
C ASN A 227 -15.92 -21.59 -38.18
N SER A 228 -15.00 -21.14 -39.01
CA SER A 228 -13.62 -21.65 -39.05
C SER A 228 -12.80 -21.16 -37.86
N VAL A 229 -13.02 -19.91 -37.45
CA VAL A 229 -12.50 -19.32 -36.20
C VAL A 229 -12.99 -20.12 -34.99
N GLU A 230 -14.29 -20.40 -34.89
CA GLU A 230 -14.88 -21.17 -33.78
C GLU A 230 -14.29 -22.56 -33.67
N LYS A 231 -14.16 -23.27 -34.81
CA LYS A 231 -13.55 -24.59 -34.85
C LYS A 231 -12.10 -24.56 -34.41
N ALA A 232 -11.31 -23.59 -34.87
CA ALA A 232 -9.89 -23.49 -34.53
C ALA A 232 -9.67 -23.22 -33.04
N LEU A 233 -10.42 -22.26 -32.50
CA LEU A 233 -10.39 -21.92 -31.07
C LEU A 233 -10.81 -23.12 -30.22
N LYS A 234 -11.90 -23.82 -30.58
CA LYS A 234 -12.34 -25.01 -29.85
C LYS A 234 -11.33 -26.16 -29.90
N LEU A 235 -10.61 -26.33 -31.01
CA LEU A 235 -9.63 -27.41 -31.17
C LEU A 235 -8.36 -27.15 -30.34
N ALA A 236 -7.91 -25.89 -30.25
CA ALA A 236 -6.68 -25.47 -29.56
C ALA A 236 -6.96 -24.70 -28.26
N ASN A 237 -8.02 -25.07 -27.53
CA ASN A 237 -8.39 -24.56 -26.21
C ASN A 237 -8.36 -23.02 -26.09
N GLY A 238 -8.97 -22.34 -27.05
CA GLY A 238 -9.14 -20.88 -27.07
C GLY A 238 -7.98 -20.12 -27.71
N THR A 239 -7.10 -20.76 -28.48
CA THR A 239 -6.05 -20.09 -29.27
C THR A 239 -6.11 -20.49 -30.74
N MET A 240 -5.70 -19.60 -31.64
CA MET A 240 -5.65 -19.87 -33.08
C MET A 240 -4.59 -19.03 -33.78
N ILE A 241 -4.14 -19.45 -34.96
CA ILE A 241 -3.23 -18.70 -35.82
C ILE A 241 -3.89 -18.49 -37.18
N ILE A 242 -3.83 -17.27 -37.70
CA ILE A 242 -4.15 -16.91 -39.09
C ILE A 242 -2.82 -16.71 -39.80
N SER A 243 -2.57 -17.51 -40.83
CA SER A 243 -1.37 -17.43 -41.65
C SER A 243 -1.74 -16.84 -43.02
N LYS A 244 -1.22 -15.65 -43.32
CA LYS A 244 -1.43 -14.96 -44.59
C LYS A 244 -0.43 -15.47 -45.63
N ILE A 245 -0.92 -15.97 -46.75
CA ILE A 245 -0.10 -16.60 -47.78
C ILE A 245 0.35 -15.58 -48.84
N ASN A 246 1.66 -15.31 -48.87
CA ASN A 246 2.32 -14.34 -49.75
C ASN A 246 2.92 -14.96 -51.02
N ASP A 247 2.89 -16.30 -51.17
CA ASP A 247 3.43 -17.01 -52.34
C ASP A 247 2.99 -16.43 -53.71
N LYS A 248 3.91 -16.38 -54.66
CA LYS A 248 3.67 -15.84 -56.02
C LYS A 248 2.87 -16.83 -56.86
N GLY A 249 1.55 -16.69 -56.87
CA GLY A 249 0.62 -17.50 -57.67
C GLY A 249 -0.83 -17.03 -57.50
N PHE A 250 -1.70 -17.34 -58.47
CA PHE A 250 -3.13 -16.98 -58.40
C PHE A 250 -3.95 -17.97 -57.56
N ASP A 251 -3.54 -19.24 -57.52
CA ASP A 251 -4.23 -20.29 -56.75
C ASP A 251 -3.68 -20.41 -55.32
N PHE A 252 -4.42 -21.08 -54.43
CA PHE A 252 -3.98 -21.35 -53.06
C PHE A 252 -2.99 -22.53 -53.10
N PRO A 253 -1.68 -22.32 -52.84
CA PRO A 253 -0.68 -23.37 -52.98
C PRO A 253 -0.90 -24.48 -51.96
N ASP A 254 -0.64 -25.73 -52.35
CA ASP A 254 -0.85 -26.88 -51.47
C ASP A 254 0.14 -26.97 -50.31
N LYS A 255 1.40 -26.59 -50.57
CA LYS A 255 2.48 -26.47 -49.59
C LYS A 255 3.08 -25.05 -49.69
N PRO A 256 2.45 -24.04 -49.06
CA PRO A 256 2.91 -22.64 -49.06
C PRO A 256 4.30 -22.52 -48.44
N THR A 257 5.13 -21.65 -48.99
CA THR A 257 6.51 -21.42 -48.52
C THR A 257 6.75 -20.02 -47.97
N ASP A 258 5.92 -19.05 -48.35
CA ASP A 258 6.01 -17.67 -47.92
C ASP A 258 4.70 -17.23 -47.24
N PHE A 259 4.73 -17.12 -45.92
CA PHE A 259 3.56 -16.78 -45.11
C PHE A 259 3.90 -15.93 -43.89
N GLU A 260 2.91 -15.16 -43.45
CA GLU A 260 2.99 -14.26 -42.29
C GLU A 260 1.94 -14.67 -41.24
N ASP A 261 2.38 -15.00 -40.02
CA ASP A 261 1.51 -15.52 -38.96
C ASP A 261 1.00 -14.43 -38.01
N HIS A 262 -0.30 -14.46 -37.76
CA HIS A 262 -1.00 -13.61 -36.79
C HIS A 262 -1.78 -14.49 -35.81
N MET A 263 -1.57 -14.31 -34.51
CA MET A 263 -2.16 -15.19 -33.51
C MET A 263 -3.29 -14.50 -32.74
N PHE A 264 -4.35 -15.25 -32.47
CA PHE A 264 -5.55 -14.79 -31.76
C PHE A 264 -5.87 -15.73 -30.58
N SER A 265 -6.49 -15.19 -29.53
CA SER A 265 -6.86 -15.94 -28.32
C SER A 265 -8.18 -15.43 -27.74
N GLU A 266 -9.07 -16.36 -27.37
CA GLU A 266 -10.27 -16.09 -26.56
C GLU A 266 -9.92 -15.93 -25.08
N SER A 267 -8.84 -16.58 -24.63
CA SER A 267 -8.38 -16.52 -23.25
C SER A 267 -7.32 -15.44 -23.06
N PHE A 268 -7.17 -14.94 -21.83
CA PHE A 268 -6.01 -14.12 -21.44
C PHE A 268 -4.75 -14.99 -21.50
N ALA A 269 -4.17 -15.19 -22.68
CA ALA A 269 -2.99 -16.03 -22.86
C ALA A 269 -1.97 -15.37 -23.79
N CYS A 270 -0.70 -15.43 -23.39
CA CYS A 270 0.40 -15.03 -24.24
C CYS A 270 0.62 -16.06 -25.33
N ALA A 271 0.44 -15.59 -26.56
CA ALA A 271 0.63 -16.36 -27.77
C ALA A 271 2.00 -17.02 -27.91
N ILE A 272 3.06 -16.33 -27.47
CA ILE A 272 4.44 -16.77 -27.68
C ILE A 272 4.93 -17.63 -26.54
N CYS A 273 4.78 -17.13 -25.32
CA CYS A 273 5.29 -17.78 -24.11
C CYS A 273 4.37 -18.89 -23.60
N ASN A 274 3.16 -19.03 -24.16
CA ASN A 274 2.16 -20.00 -23.75
C ASN A 274 1.81 -19.89 -22.25
N ILE A 275 1.76 -18.65 -21.76
CA ILE A 275 1.39 -18.32 -20.37
C ILE A 275 -0.08 -17.90 -20.40
N SER A 276 -0.92 -18.49 -19.56
CA SER A 276 -2.27 -17.99 -19.32
C SER A 276 -2.26 -17.10 -18.08
N LEU A 277 -2.77 -15.88 -18.23
CA LEU A 277 -3.08 -14.99 -17.12
C LEU A 277 -4.49 -15.30 -16.60
N PRO A 278 -4.70 -15.21 -15.28
CA PRO A 278 -6.03 -15.27 -14.70
C PRO A 278 -6.87 -14.05 -15.10
N GLU A 279 -8.19 -14.12 -14.91
CA GLU A 279 -9.06 -12.96 -15.12
C GLU A 279 -8.63 -11.77 -14.26
N ILE A 280 -8.71 -10.60 -14.88
CA ILE A 280 -8.33 -9.34 -14.26
C ILE A 280 -9.53 -8.84 -13.47
N GLU A 281 -9.48 -9.06 -12.16
CA GLU A 281 -10.48 -8.59 -11.23
C GLU A 281 -9.85 -7.66 -10.19
N PRO A 282 -10.62 -6.78 -9.52
CA PRO A 282 -10.10 -5.94 -8.45
C PRO A 282 -9.42 -6.71 -7.31
N ARG A 283 -9.80 -7.98 -7.07
CA ARG A 283 -9.14 -8.85 -6.07
C ARG A 283 -7.74 -9.30 -6.49
N SER A 284 -7.47 -9.39 -7.80
CA SER A 284 -6.15 -9.74 -8.35
C SER A 284 -5.11 -8.67 -8.04
N PHE A 285 -5.53 -7.44 -7.75
CA PHE A 285 -4.68 -6.32 -7.33
C PHE A 285 -4.59 -6.17 -5.80
N SER A 286 -5.13 -7.11 -5.02
CA SER A 286 -5.05 -7.04 -3.56
C SER A 286 -3.91 -7.90 -3.02
N PHE A 287 -2.93 -7.28 -2.37
CA PHE A 287 -1.90 -8.01 -1.62
C PHE A 287 -2.41 -8.64 -0.31
N ASN A 288 -3.65 -8.35 0.10
CA ASN A 288 -4.33 -9.03 1.21
C ASN A 288 -5.05 -10.31 0.77
N ASN A 289 -5.18 -10.54 -0.54
CA ASN A 289 -5.85 -11.70 -1.11
C ASN A 289 -4.82 -12.65 -1.74
N PRO A 290 -4.85 -13.97 -1.47
CA PRO A 290 -3.94 -14.93 -2.10
C PRO A 290 -3.91 -14.91 -3.64
N HIS A 291 -5.00 -14.46 -4.28
CA HIS A 291 -5.07 -14.30 -5.73
C HIS A 291 -4.13 -13.22 -6.26
N GLY A 292 -3.92 -12.12 -5.53
CA GLY A 292 -3.03 -11.03 -5.94
C GLY A 292 -1.70 -10.99 -5.20
N ALA A 293 -1.64 -11.54 -3.99
CA ALA A 293 -0.47 -11.50 -3.12
C ALA A 293 0.72 -12.28 -3.69
N CYS A 294 1.91 -11.70 -3.59
CA CYS A 294 3.16 -12.39 -3.90
C CYS A 294 3.27 -13.67 -3.06
N PRO A 295 3.48 -14.84 -3.68
CA PRO A 295 3.53 -16.11 -2.96
C PRO A 295 4.73 -16.23 -2.02
N ASN A 296 5.84 -15.55 -2.32
CA ASN A 296 7.07 -15.64 -1.52
C ASN A 296 6.96 -14.90 -0.17
N CYS A 297 6.40 -13.68 -0.18
CA CYS A 297 6.25 -12.87 1.03
C CYS A 297 4.80 -12.83 1.55
N SER A 298 3.88 -13.60 0.95
CA SER A 298 2.44 -13.61 1.31
C SER A 298 1.83 -12.20 1.39
N GLY A 299 2.20 -11.34 0.45
CA GLY A 299 1.72 -9.96 0.36
C GLY A 299 2.32 -8.97 1.36
N LEU A 300 3.37 -9.34 2.10
CA LEU A 300 4.04 -8.43 3.05
C LEU A 300 4.97 -7.42 2.35
N GLY A 301 5.49 -7.77 1.18
CA GLY A 301 6.51 -6.99 0.46
C GLY A 301 7.92 -7.14 1.01
N THR A 302 8.06 -7.47 2.28
CA THR A 302 9.35 -7.64 2.95
C THR A 302 9.57 -9.07 3.42
N THR A 303 10.82 -9.51 3.39
CA THR A 303 11.31 -10.74 4.03
C THR A 303 12.31 -10.36 5.13
N PHE A 304 12.40 -11.17 6.18
CA PHE A 304 13.39 -10.94 7.23
C PHE A 304 14.68 -11.68 6.89
N GLU A 305 15.80 -10.97 6.90
CA GLU A 305 17.12 -11.55 6.74
C GLU A 305 17.98 -11.26 7.96
N VAL A 306 18.80 -12.23 8.36
CA VAL A 306 19.74 -12.04 9.47
C VAL A 306 20.82 -11.06 9.04
N ASP A 307 21.01 -9.99 9.80
CA ASP A 307 22.07 -9.01 9.58
C ASP A 307 23.33 -9.42 10.34
N ALA A 308 24.40 -9.72 9.61
CA ALA A 308 25.68 -10.11 10.18
C ALA A 308 26.25 -9.03 11.13
N SER A 309 25.96 -7.75 10.91
CA SER A 309 26.44 -6.67 11.79
C SER A 309 25.73 -6.66 13.15
N ARG A 310 24.51 -7.21 13.24
CA ARG A 310 23.70 -7.25 14.47
C ARG A 310 23.98 -8.45 15.36
N VAL A 311 24.71 -9.46 14.87
CA VAL A 311 24.95 -10.70 15.62
C VAL A 311 26.22 -10.69 16.45
N TYR A 312 27.09 -9.68 16.31
CA TYR A 312 28.32 -9.58 17.08
C TYR A 312 28.76 -8.15 17.40
N ASN A 313 29.64 -8.02 18.40
CA ASN A 313 30.38 -6.79 18.69
C ASN A 313 31.87 -7.03 18.45
N GLY A 314 32.48 -6.27 17.53
CA GLY A 314 33.89 -6.41 17.16
C GLY A 314 34.88 -6.12 18.30
N GLU A 315 34.51 -5.31 19.29
CA GLU A 315 35.38 -4.94 20.40
C GLU A 315 35.41 -5.94 21.55
N LEU A 316 34.45 -6.88 21.59
CA LEU A 316 34.36 -7.92 22.62
C LEU A 316 35.03 -9.21 22.17
N THR A 317 35.49 -9.99 23.13
CA THR A 317 35.99 -11.36 22.93
C THR A 317 34.85 -12.37 22.83
N ILE A 318 35.15 -13.60 22.42
CA ILE A 318 34.14 -14.68 22.40
C ILE A 318 33.69 -15.02 23.83
N GLU A 319 34.60 -15.03 24.81
CA GLU A 319 34.28 -15.33 26.22
C GLU A 319 33.41 -14.25 26.88
N GLU A 320 33.62 -12.97 26.53
CA GLU A 320 32.77 -11.86 26.98
C GLU A 320 31.38 -11.85 26.33
N GLY A 321 31.09 -12.81 25.44
CA GLY A 321 29.81 -12.92 24.76
C GLY A 321 29.68 -12.03 23.53
N GLY A 322 30.81 -11.71 22.87
CA GLY A 322 30.81 -10.90 21.66
C GLY A 322 29.99 -11.47 20.50
N LEU A 323 29.67 -12.77 20.50
CA LEU A 323 28.71 -13.40 19.58
C LEU A 323 27.34 -13.51 20.26
N PHE A 324 26.47 -12.51 20.08
CA PHE A 324 25.26 -12.36 20.90
C PHE A 324 24.33 -13.60 20.91
N PRO A 325 23.98 -14.23 19.77
CA PRO A 325 23.07 -15.37 19.75
C PRO A 325 23.61 -16.60 20.48
N TRP A 326 24.93 -16.67 20.66
CA TRP A 326 25.62 -17.79 21.28
C TRP A 326 26.31 -17.43 22.60
N SER A 327 26.14 -16.20 23.09
CA SER A 327 26.79 -15.63 24.28
C SER A 327 26.79 -16.58 25.49
N ARG A 328 25.67 -17.22 25.79
CA ARG A 328 25.56 -18.23 26.87
C ARG A 328 25.91 -19.65 26.42
N SER A 329 25.56 -20.00 25.19
CA SER A 329 25.74 -21.36 24.66
C SER A 329 27.21 -21.77 24.59
N VAL A 330 28.11 -20.80 24.35
CA VAL A 330 29.56 -21.04 24.27
C VAL A 330 30.18 -21.39 25.62
N MET A 331 29.52 -21.09 26.74
CA MET A 331 30.05 -21.40 28.09
C MET A 331 29.92 -22.88 28.49
N PHE A 332 29.07 -23.65 27.80
CA PHE A 332 28.86 -25.08 28.06
C PHE A 332 29.41 -25.93 26.91
N ASP A 333 29.58 -27.24 27.13
CA ASP A 333 29.95 -28.19 26.06
C ASP A 333 28.78 -28.40 25.09
N SER A 334 28.60 -27.43 24.20
CA SER A 334 27.51 -27.32 23.25
C SER A 334 28.02 -27.37 21.81
N TYR A 335 27.09 -27.56 20.85
CA TYR A 335 27.43 -27.48 19.42
C TYR A 335 28.17 -26.18 19.05
N PRO A 336 27.70 -24.96 19.44
CA PRO A 336 28.44 -23.73 19.20
C PRO A 336 29.88 -23.75 19.73
N ARG A 337 30.11 -24.26 20.95
CA ARG A 337 31.46 -24.33 21.52
C ARG A 337 32.37 -25.26 20.70
N ARG A 338 31.90 -26.48 20.37
CA ARG A 338 32.66 -27.44 19.57
C ARG A 338 32.97 -26.94 18.16
N PHE A 339 32.00 -26.29 17.53
CA PHE A 339 32.16 -25.66 16.22
C PHE A 339 33.23 -24.55 16.25
N LEU A 340 33.15 -23.64 17.21
CA LEU A 340 34.14 -22.57 17.40
C LEU A 340 35.52 -23.13 17.72
N THR A 341 35.64 -24.15 18.57
CA THR A 341 36.93 -24.80 18.89
C THR A 341 37.60 -25.40 17.64
N SER A 342 36.83 -26.03 16.74
CA SER A 342 37.36 -26.56 15.49
C SER A 342 37.91 -25.46 14.57
N LEU A 343 37.20 -24.34 14.46
CA LEU A 343 37.65 -23.18 13.69
C LEU A 343 38.86 -22.50 14.34
N ALA A 344 38.87 -22.36 15.66
CA ALA A 344 39.97 -21.80 16.45
C ALA A 344 41.28 -22.57 16.22
N GLN A 345 41.24 -23.91 16.23
CA GLN A 345 42.41 -24.76 15.95
C GLN A 345 42.91 -24.60 14.51
N LYS A 346 41.99 -24.53 13.54
CA LYS A 346 42.33 -24.43 12.12
C LYS A 346 42.90 -23.06 11.73
N HIS A 347 42.34 -21.99 12.28
CA HIS A 347 42.66 -20.60 11.92
C HIS A 347 43.51 -19.88 12.99
N LYS A 348 43.93 -20.58 14.05
CA LYS A 348 44.86 -20.12 15.09
C LYS A 348 44.42 -18.85 15.83
N PHE A 349 43.20 -18.84 16.36
CA PHE A 349 42.70 -17.78 17.27
C PHE A 349 42.22 -18.37 18.60
N GLY A 350 42.18 -17.58 19.66
CA GLY A 350 41.71 -17.95 20.99
C GLY A 350 40.29 -17.44 21.29
N PHE A 351 39.67 -17.91 22.37
CA PHE A 351 38.34 -17.41 22.80
C PHE A 351 38.42 -16.04 23.49
N ASP A 352 39.61 -15.68 23.97
CA ASP A 352 40.04 -14.38 24.49
C ASP A 352 40.41 -13.38 23.37
N THR A 353 40.34 -13.78 22.11
CA THR A 353 40.59 -12.89 20.97
C THR A 353 39.36 -12.03 20.70
N LYS A 354 39.55 -10.72 20.52
CA LYS A 354 38.47 -9.81 20.12
C LYS A 354 37.95 -10.20 18.73
N ILE A 355 36.64 -10.05 18.51
CA ILE A 355 36.02 -10.50 17.25
C ILE A 355 36.59 -9.78 16.03
N LYS A 356 36.93 -8.49 16.14
CA LYS A 356 37.55 -7.73 15.04
C LYS A 356 38.95 -8.25 14.64
N ASP A 357 39.62 -8.94 15.56
CA ASP A 357 40.98 -9.47 15.38
C ASP A 357 40.96 -10.94 14.92
N ILE A 358 39.77 -11.57 14.82
CA ILE A 358 39.60 -12.91 14.26
C ILE A 358 39.91 -12.87 12.74
N PRO A 359 40.65 -13.84 12.18
CA PRO A 359 40.89 -13.91 10.74
C PRO A 359 39.59 -13.87 9.95
N THR A 360 39.51 -13.02 8.91
CA THR A 360 38.28 -12.77 8.14
C THR A 360 37.62 -14.05 7.62
N GLN A 361 38.42 -15.00 7.10
CA GLN A 361 37.91 -16.31 6.64
C GLN A 361 37.26 -17.14 7.77
N ALA A 362 37.77 -17.02 8.99
CA ALA A 362 37.19 -17.71 10.14
C ALA A 362 35.89 -17.02 10.58
N LEU A 363 35.88 -15.68 10.62
CA LEU A 363 34.69 -14.90 10.96
C LEU A 363 33.55 -15.15 9.95
N GLU A 364 33.84 -15.13 8.65
CA GLU A 364 32.87 -15.47 7.59
C GLU A 364 32.25 -16.86 7.80
N LYS A 365 33.05 -17.86 8.18
CA LYS A 365 32.53 -19.20 8.50
C LYS A 365 31.69 -19.23 9.76
N ILE A 366 32.08 -18.51 10.81
CA ILE A 366 31.29 -18.40 12.04
C ILE A 366 29.90 -17.84 11.72
N LEU A 367 29.83 -16.84 10.85
CA LEU A 367 28.59 -16.18 10.46
C LEU A 367 27.77 -17.05 9.49
N ASN A 368 28.34 -17.42 8.34
CA ASN A 368 27.62 -18.03 7.22
C ASN A 368 27.32 -19.52 7.43
N ASP A 369 28.21 -20.28 8.06
CA ASP A 369 28.03 -21.72 8.31
C ASP A 369 27.46 -22.00 9.72
N GLY A 370 27.50 -20.99 10.59
CA GLY A 370 27.15 -21.09 12.00
C GLY A 370 25.91 -20.31 12.39
N ILE A 371 26.10 -19.04 12.75
CA ILE A 371 25.09 -18.20 13.41
C ILE A 371 23.90 -17.92 12.49
N VAL A 372 24.13 -17.56 11.22
CA VAL A 372 23.06 -17.16 10.29
C VAL A 372 22.12 -18.35 10.00
N PRO A 373 22.60 -19.55 9.61
CA PRO A 373 21.72 -20.71 9.43
C PRO A 373 21.01 -21.12 10.72
N TYR A 374 21.68 -21.03 11.87
CA TYR A 374 21.08 -21.31 13.17
C TYR A 374 19.89 -20.39 13.47
N LEU A 375 20.04 -19.08 13.25
CA LEU A 375 18.97 -18.11 13.47
C LEU A 375 17.84 -18.28 12.47
N LYS A 376 18.13 -18.46 11.17
CA LYS A 376 17.13 -18.71 10.13
C LYS A 376 16.27 -19.93 10.46
N ARG A 377 16.92 -21.07 10.75
CA ARG A 377 16.22 -22.30 11.13
C ARG A 377 15.35 -22.11 12.37
N ARG A 378 15.89 -21.46 13.41
CA ARG A 378 15.16 -21.19 14.65
C ARG A 378 13.95 -20.27 14.43
N TYR A 379 14.04 -19.33 13.49
CA TYR A 379 12.92 -18.45 13.13
C TYR A 379 11.82 -19.20 12.38
N GLU A 380 12.19 -20.08 11.45
CA GLU A 380 11.27 -20.86 10.62
C GLU A 380 10.57 -21.99 11.40
N GLU A 381 11.30 -22.69 12.28
CA GLU A 381 10.79 -23.86 13.01
C GLU A 381 10.07 -23.51 14.32
N THR A 382 10.18 -22.28 14.82
CA THR A 382 9.57 -21.94 16.12
C THR A 382 8.11 -21.55 15.99
N ASP A 383 7.27 -22.17 16.83
CA ASP A 383 5.87 -21.77 17.03
C ASP A 383 5.69 -20.71 18.13
N SER A 384 6.76 -20.35 18.84
CA SER A 384 6.71 -19.37 19.95
C SER A 384 6.97 -17.96 19.44
N ASP A 385 5.98 -17.08 19.57
CA ASP A 385 6.11 -15.65 19.23
C ASP A 385 7.21 -14.94 20.03
N GLU A 386 7.43 -15.33 21.29
CA GLU A 386 8.51 -14.76 22.11
C GLU A 386 9.89 -15.13 21.57
N VAL A 387 10.07 -16.39 21.16
CA VAL A 387 11.32 -16.84 20.52
C VAL A 387 11.50 -16.15 19.18
N ARG A 388 10.43 -16.01 18.39
CA ARG A 388 10.46 -15.32 17.10
C ARG A 388 10.94 -13.88 17.25
N LYS A 389 10.35 -13.10 18.18
CA LYS A 389 10.79 -11.73 18.50
C LYS A 389 12.25 -11.64 18.96
N LYS A 390 12.72 -12.61 19.75
CA LYS A 390 14.14 -12.69 20.15
C LYS A 390 15.09 -13.00 18.99
N VAL A 391 14.62 -13.62 17.92
CA VAL A 391 15.44 -13.82 16.71
C VAL A 391 15.36 -12.59 15.81
N GLU A 392 14.17 -11.96 15.70
CA GLU A 392 13.93 -10.75 14.90
C GLU A 392 14.85 -9.57 15.26
N GLN A 393 15.31 -9.47 16.52
CA GLN A 393 16.28 -8.42 16.91
C GLN A 393 17.59 -8.48 16.11
N TYR A 394 17.96 -9.66 15.61
CA TYR A 394 19.14 -9.88 14.77
C TYR A 394 18.82 -9.84 13.27
N MET A 395 17.56 -9.64 12.92
CA MET A 395 17.11 -9.61 11.55
C MET A 395 16.79 -8.17 11.13
N ILE A 396 16.90 -7.92 9.84
CA ILE A 396 16.46 -6.69 9.20
C ILE A 396 15.40 -7.03 8.16
N PRO A 397 14.37 -6.19 8.01
CA PRO A 397 13.49 -6.30 6.87
C PRO A 397 14.26 -5.94 5.60
N ARG A 398 14.15 -6.79 4.58
CA ARG A 398 14.61 -6.54 3.21
C ARG A 398 13.43 -6.62 2.27
N ASP A 399 13.51 -5.93 1.14
CA ASP A 399 12.53 -6.09 0.09
C ASP A 399 12.54 -7.52 -0.43
N CYS A 400 11.34 -8.08 -0.61
CA CYS A 400 11.17 -9.42 -1.11
C CYS A 400 11.81 -9.53 -2.51
N PRO A 401 12.72 -10.47 -2.75
CA PRO A 401 13.45 -10.57 -4.02
C PRO A 401 12.58 -10.97 -5.22
N VAL A 402 11.37 -11.48 -4.97
CA VAL A 402 10.45 -11.92 -6.03
C VAL A 402 9.56 -10.77 -6.52
N CYS A 403 9.04 -9.95 -5.60
CA CYS A 403 8.16 -8.84 -5.95
C CYS A 403 8.83 -7.47 -5.80
N ASN A 404 10.09 -7.40 -5.40
CA ASN A 404 10.84 -6.16 -5.14
C ASN A 404 10.05 -5.16 -4.27
N GLY A 405 9.47 -5.63 -3.16
CA GLY A 405 8.67 -4.77 -2.29
C GLY A 405 7.21 -4.55 -2.73
N ALA A 406 6.86 -4.80 -3.99
CA ALA A 406 5.54 -4.49 -4.57
C ALA A 406 4.35 -5.29 -4.01
N ARG A 407 4.60 -6.35 -3.23
CA ARG A 407 3.61 -7.21 -2.54
C ARG A 407 2.70 -8.04 -3.44
N LEU A 408 2.75 -7.83 -4.75
CA LEU A 408 1.86 -8.46 -5.72
C LEU A 408 2.55 -9.54 -6.54
N ARG A 409 1.75 -10.35 -7.24
CA ARG A 409 2.20 -11.33 -8.22
C ARG A 409 2.76 -10.66 -9.48
N PRO A 410 3.75 -11.27 -10.16
CA PRO A 410 4.27 -10.75 -11.42
C PRO A 410 3.19 -10.58 -12.50
N GLU A 411 2.21 -11.48 -12.55
CA GLU A 411 1.08 -11.43 -13.48
C GLU A 411 0.23 -10.17 -13.28
N THR A 412 0.04 -9.77 -12.02
CA THR A 412 -0.71 -8.55 -11.65
C THR A 412 0.09 -7.29 -11.97
N LEU A 413 1.40 -7.31 -11.72
CA LEU A 413 2.30 -6.20 -12.02
C LEU A 413 2.47 -5.96 -13.53
N ALA A 414 2.17 -6.96 -14.35
CA ALA A 414 2.18 -6.82 -15.79
C ALA A 414 0.94 -6.07 -16.34
N VAL A 415 -0.05 -5.76 -15.50
CA VAL A 415 -1.17 -4.90 -15.90
C VAL A 415 -0.80 -3.44 -15.69
N THR A 416 -0.81 -2.66 -16.76
CA THR A 416 -0.36 -1.26 -16.75
C THR A 416 -1.42 -0.31 -17.32
N ILE A 417 -1.37 0.94 -16.89
CA ILE A 417 -2.06 2.07 -17.53
C ILE A 417 -0.95 3.03 -17.93
N ASN A 418 -0.82 3.33 -19.22
CA ASN A 418 0.28 4.17 -19.72
C ASN A 418 1.66 3.69 -19.23
N GLU A 419 1.95 2.41 -19.43
CA GLU A 419 3.22 1.74 -19.04
C GLU A 419 3.53 1.73 -17.53
N THR A 420 2.65 2.25 -16.67
CA THR A 420 2.82 2.23 -15.21
C THR A 420 1.91 1.19 -14.56
N ASN A 421 2.48 0.33 -13.72
CA ASN A 421 1.70 -0.67 -12.97
C ASN A 421 1.18 -0.09 -11.64
N ILE A 422 0.29 -0.83 -10.97
CA ILE A 422 -0.33 -0.35 -9.72
C ILE A 422 0.69 -0.12 -8.58
N ALA A 423 1.78 -0.89 -8.53
CA ALA A 423 2.81 -0.71 -7.52
C ALA A 423 3.63 0.55 -7.79
N ASP A 424 3.99 0.82 -9.05
CA ASP A 424 4.67 2.05 -9.44
C ASP A 424 3.84 3.29 -9.06
N VAL A 425 2.53 3.23 -9.33
CA VAL A 425 1.58 4.29 -8.93
C VAL A 425 1.51 4.42 -7.40
N SER A 426 1.58 3.30 -6.68
CA SER A 426 1.53 3.31 -5.20
C SER A 426 2.81 3.84 -4.56
N HIS A 427 3.95 3.75 -5.25
CA HIS A 427 5.24 4.30 -4.81
C HIS A 427 5.38 5.80 -5.06
N LYS A 428 4.50 6.41 -5.86
CA LYS A 428 4.48 7.87 -6.04
C LYS A 428 4.09 8.56 -4.75
N SER A 429 4.65 9.75 -4.52
CA SER A 429 4.14 10.63 -3.48
C SER A 429 2.70 11.04 -3.80
N ILE A 430 1.90 11.43 -2.82
CA ILE A 430 0.52 11.89 -3.02
C ILE A 430 0.50 13.10 -3.97
N GLY A 431 1.49 13.98 -3.89
CA GLY A 431 1.67 15.07 -4.85
C GLY A 431 1.89 14.58 -6.29
N ASP A 432 2.81 13.63 -6.49
CA ASP A 432 3.09 13.06 -7.82
C ASP A 432 1.92 12.20 -8.34
N LEU A 433 1.18 11.56 -7.45
CA LEU A 433 -0.02 10.80 -7.77
C LEU A 433 -1.12 11.73 -8.29
N ASN A 434 -1.28 12.91 -7.69
CA ASN A 434 -2.24 13.93 -8.15
C ASN A 434 -1.91 14.39 -9.58
N LEU A 435 -0.62 14.55 -9.90
CA LEU A 435 -0.16 14.85 -11.26
C LEU A 435 -0.48 13.71 -12.22
N TRP A 436 -0.16 12.47 -11.85
CA TRP A 436 -0.43 11.29 -12.68
C TRP A 436 -1.93 11.15 -13.01
N ILE A 437 -2.83 11.40 -12.06
CA ILE A 437 -4.28 11.35 -12.32
C ILE A 437 -4.73 12.49 -13.23
N SER A 438 -4.19 13.70 -13.04
CA SER A 438 -4.49 14.84 -13.91
C SER A 438 -4.03 14.59 -15.36
N GLU A 439 -2.91 13.89 -15.54
CA GLU A 439 -2.44 13.46 -16.87
C GLU A 439 -3.39 12.44 -17.50
N LEU A 440 -3.92 11.48 -16.74
CA LEU A 440 -4.88 10.50 -17.23
C LEU A 440 -6.18 11.14 -17.76
N THR A 441 -6.62 12.26 -17.17
CA THR A 441 -7.84 12.97 -17.59
C THR A 441 -7.59 13.99 -18.69
N GLY A 442 -6.39 14.59 -18.74
CA GLY A 442 -6.03 15.64 -19.69
C GLY A 442 -5.46 15.15 -21.03
N THR A 443 -5.04 13.89 -21.13
CA THR A 443 -4.39 13.33 -22.33
C THR A 443 -5.25 12.25 -23.00
N ASN A 444 -5.02 11.97 -24.28
CA ASN A 444 -5.63 10.84 -25.01
C ASN A 444 -5.02 9.48 -24.61
N VAL A 445 -4.58 9.33 -23.35
CA VAL A 445 -4.02 8.08 -22.81
C VAL A 445 -5.07 6.98 -22.74
N LEU A 446 -6.28 7.35 -22.31
CA LEU A 446 -7.43 6.45 -22.28
C LEU A 446 -8.28 6.67 -23.54
N THR A 447 -8.78 5.57 -24.11
CA THR A 447 -9.78 5.61 -25.19
C THR A 447 -11.10 6.21 -24.68
N GLU A 448 -11.98 6.67 -25.59
CA GLU A 448 -13.28 7.26 -25.21
C GLU A 448 -14.12 6.33 -24.30
N ASN A 449 -14.10 5.03 -24.59
CA ASN A 449 -14.79 4.01 -23.79
C ASN A 449 -14.16 3.86 -22.39
N GLU A 450 -12.83 3.82 -22.31
CA GLU A 450 -12.11 3.72 -21.03
C GLU A 450 -12.31 4.98 -20.19
N GLN A 451 -12.27 6.17 -20.80
CA GLN A 451 -12.58 7.43 -20.12
C GLN A 451 -13.99 7.40 -19.53
N HIS A 452 -14.98 6.91 -20.29
CA HIS A 452 -16.36 6.79 -19.79
C HIS A 452 -16.46 5.87 -18.57
N ILE A 453 -15.78 4.72 -18.59
CA ILE A 453 -15.76 3.75 -17.49
C ILE A 453 -14.98 4.30 -16.28
N ALA A 454 -13.83 4.94 -16.51
CA ALA A 454 -12.94 5.43 -15.47
C ALA A 454 -13.45 6.71 -14.78
N LYS A 455 -14.29 7.52 -15.43
CA LYS A 455 -14.71 8.85 -14.97
C LYS A 455 -15.14 8.90 -13.51
N ALA A 456 -16.01 7.97 -13.08
CA ALA A 456 -16.49 7.94 -11.70
C ALA A 456 -15.39 7.55 -10.71
N ILE A 457 -14.52 6.60 -11.10
CA ILE A 457 -13.41 6.10 -10.29
C ILE A 457 -12.36 7.20 -10.09
N VAL A 458 -11.99 7.87 -11.18
CA VAL A 458 -11.01 8.94 -11.19
C VAL A 458 -11.48 10.12 -10.35
N LYS A 459 -12.74 10.52 -10.45
CA LYS A 459 -13.31 11.59 -9.61
C LYS A 459 -13.17 11.30 -8.11
N GLU A 460 -13.42 10.05 -7.69
CA GLU A 460 -13.26 9.63 -6.30
C GLU A 460 -11.79 9.63 -5.87
N LEU A 461 -10.88 9.18 -6.73
CA LEU A 461 -9.44 9.24 -6.48
C LEU A 461 -8.96 10.69 -6.32
N GLU A 462 -9.30 11.59 -7.26
CA GLU A 462 -8.96 13.01 -7.21
C GLU A 462 -9.42 13.66 -5.91
N SER A 463 -10.66 13.38 -5.49
CA SER A 463 -11.21 13.93 -4.25
C SER A 463 -10.41 13.47 -3.03
N ARG A 464 -10.11 12.17 -2.92
CA ARG A 464 -9.39 11.60 -1.77
C ARG A 464 -7.95 12.06 -1.68
N ILE A 465 -7.27 12.14 -2.83
CA ILE A 465 -5.88 12.63 -2.92
C ILE A 465 -5.83 14.12 -2.55
N LYS A 466 -6.78 14.91 -3.04
CA LYS A 466 -6.90 16.31 -2.66
C LYS A 466 -7.08 16.50 -1.16
N PHE A 467 -7.90 15.68 -0.50
CA PHE A 467 -8.05 15.79 0.95
C PHE A 467 -6.76 15.49 1.72
N LEU A 468 -5.92 14.58 1.22
CA LEU A 468 -4.61 14.32 1.82
C LEU A 468 -3.62 15.48 1.60
N ASP A 469 -3.67 16.12 0.43
CA ASP A 469 -2.89 17.34 0.14
C ASP A 469 -3.35 18.52 1.01
N ASP A 470 -4.67 18.69 1.18
CA ASP A 470 -5.27 19.75 2.01
C ASP A 470 -4.86 19.62 3.51
N VAL A 471 -4.54 18.41 3.99
CA VAL A 471 -4.00 18.19 5.35
C VAL A 471 -2.47 18.16 5.41
N GLY A 472 -1.77 18.47 4.31
CA GLY A 472 -0.31 18.57 4.31
C GLY A 472 0.42 17.22 4.33
N LEU A 473 -0.15 16.20 3.69
CA LEU A 473 0.43 14.86 3.58
C LEU A 473 0.95 14.53 2.16
N GLU A 474 1.16 15.54 1.31
CA GLU A 474 1.57 15.39 -0.08
C GLU A 474 2.88 14.60 -0.29
N TYR A 475 3.73 14.56 0.74
CA TYR A 475 5.02 13.88 0.74
C TYR A 475 4.93 12.36 1.01
N LEU A 476 3.79 11.85 1.49
CA LEU A 476 3.62 10.42 1.74
C LEU A 476 3.39 9.65 0.45
N THR A 477 3.80 8.38 0.43
CA THR A 477 3.45 7.43 -0.62
C THR A 477 2.31 6.52 -0.17
N LEU A 478 1.56 5.93 -1.11
CA LEU A 478 0.42 5.05 -0.76
C LEU A 478 0.87 3.70 -0.18
N ASP A 479 2.07 3.24 -0.54
CA ASP A 479 2.64 1.99 -0.08
C ASP A 479 3.33 2.09 1.30
N ARG A 480 3.53 3.32 1.82
CA ARG A 480 4.07 3.56 3.16
C ARG A 480 3.25 2.80 4.19
N LYS A 481 3.93 1.98 4.99
CA LYS A 481 3.30 1.14 6.03
C LYS A 481 2.63 2.02 7.07
N ALA A 482 1.38 1.71 7.43
CA ALA A 482 0.61 2.50 8.40
C ALA A 482 1.30 2.54 9.78
N ALA A 483 1.99 1.46 10.15
CA ALA A 483 2.74 1.36 11.41
C ALA A 483 3.94 2.32 11.51
N THR A 484 4.42 2.90 10.40
CA THR A 484 5.55 3.85 10.41
C THR A 484 5.10 5.31 10.39
N LEU A 485 3.79 5.57 10.46
CA LEU A 485 3.23 6.90 10.56
C LEU A 485 3.36 7.42 11.99
N SER A 486 3.70 8.69 12.13
CA SER A 486 3.57 9.41 13.40
C SER A 486 2.10 9.53 13.82
N GLY A 487 1.87 9.81 15.10
CA GLY A 487 0.51 10.06 15.62
C GLY A 487 -0.21 11.18 14.85
N GLY A 488 0.48 12.29 14.60
CA GLY A 488 -0.05 13.41 13.81
C GLY A 488 -0.32 13.06 12.33
N GLU A 489 0.54 12.28 11.67
CA GLU A 489 0.27 11.79 10.30
C GLU A 489 -0.97 10.88 10.27
N SER A 490 -1.08 9.93 11.20
CA SER A 490 -2.22 9.00 11.30
C SER A 490 -3.52 9.74 11.56
N GLN A 491 -3.48 10.74 12.44
CA GLN A 491 -4.61 11.59 12.76
C GLN A 491 -5.08 12.40 11.54
N ARG A 492 -4.15 13.01 10.79
CA ARG A 492 -4.46 13.77 9.58
C ARG A 492 -5.00 12.89 8.45
N ILE A 493 -4.51 11.65 8.31
CA ILE A 493 -5.10 10.66 7.39
C ILE A 493 -6.56 10.37 7.76
N ARG A 494 -6.83 10.16 9.05
CA ARG A 494 -8.19 9.90 9.54
C ARG A 494 -9.09 11.11 9.30
N LEU A 495 -8.60 12.33 9.54
CA LEU A 495 -9.31 13.58 9.23
C LEU A 495 -9.67 13.68 7.74
N ALA A 496 -8.70 13.44 6.84
CA ALA A 496 -8.94 13.47 5.40
C ALA A 496 -9.99 12.44 4.97
N SER A 497 -9.94 11.21 5.52
CA SER A 497 -10.95 10.17 5.29
C SER A 497 -12.35 10.59 5.76
N GLN A 498 -12.45 11.25 6.91
CA GLN A 498 -13.74 11.73 7.41
C GLN A 498 -14.33 12.84 6.55
N ILE A 499 -13.51 13.74 6.01
CA ILE A 499 -13.99 14.78 5.09
C ILE A 499 -14.48 14.16 3.79
N GLY A 500 -13.76 13.16 3.29
CA GLY A 500 -14.17 12.41 2.09
C GLY A 500 -15.47 11.63 2.23
N SER A 501 -15.90 11.31 3.46
CA SER A 501 -17.17 10.63 3.70
C SER A 501 -18.40 11.50 3.41
N GLY A 502 -18.25 12.83 3.38
CA GLY A 502 -19.34 13.78 3.11
C GLY A 502 -20.47 13.77 4.13
N LEU A 503 -20.21 13.27 5.35
CA LEU A 503 -21.22 13.21 6.42
C LEU A 503 -21.61 14.61 6.90
N SER A 504 -22.89 14.78 7.25
CA SER A 504 -23.47 16.00 7.80
C SER A 504 -24.26 15.69 9.07
N GLY A 505 -24.37 16.64 9.99
CA GLY A 505 -25.06 16.46 11.27
C GLY A 505 -24.27 15.64 12.31
N VAL A 506 -22.99 15.38 12.08
CA VAL A 506 -22.10 14.62 12.96
C VAL A 506 -21.39 15.55 13.95
N LEU A 507 -21.05 15.01 15.13
CA LEU A 507 -20.14 15.64 16.08
C LEU A 507 -18.74 15.02 15.95
N TYR A 508 -17.77 15.78 15.44
CA TYR A 508 -16.38 15.36 15.39
C TYR A 508 -15.66 15.81 16.66
N VAL A 509 -14.99 14.89 17.35
CA VAL A 509 -14.21 15.17 18.56
C VAL A 509 -12.73 14.89 18.29
N LEU A 510 -11.89 15.93 18.34
CA LEU A 510 -10.48 15.88 17.95
C LEU A 510 -9.55 16.15 19.14
N ASP A 511 -8.44 15.42 19.21
CA ASP A 511 -7.44 15.53 20.28
C ASP A 511 -6.15 16.17 19.74
N GLU A 512 -5.94 17.46 20.01
CA GLU A 512 -4.73 18.23 19.67
C GLU A 512 -4.23 17.97 18.22
N PRO A 513 -5.06 18.27 17.19
CA PRO A 513 -4.73 17.98 15.79
C PRO A 513 -3.52 18.75 15.25
N SER A 514 -3.06 19.80 15.96
CA SER A 514 -1.83 20.52 15.63
C SER A 514 -0.55 19.74 16.00
N ILE A 515 -0.65 18.64 16.76
CA ILE A 515 0.53 17.87 17.18
C ILE A 515 1.36 17.39 15.98
N GLY A 516 2.68 17.60 16.09
CA GLY A 516 3.64 17.22 15.07
C GLY A 516 3.50 18.01 13.76
N LEU A 517 2.60 19.00 13.69
CA LEU A 517 2.46 19.89 12.55
C LEU A 517 3.38 21.09 12.70
N HIS A 518 4.01 21.50 11.60
CA HIS A 518 4.83 22.71 11.61
C HIS A 518 3.92 23.95 11.58
N PRO A 519 4.25 25.07 12.25
CA PRO A 519 3.42 26.27 12.25
C PRO A 519 3.04 26.78 10.85
N ARG A 520 3.98 26.64 9.89
CA ARG A 520 3.72 26.92 8.46
C ARG A 520 2.46 26.23 7.93
N ASP A 521 2.21 24.99 8.32
CA ASP A 521 1.15 24.15 7.76
C ASP A 521 -0.14 24.20 8.61
N HIS A 522 -0.11 24.92 9.75
CA HIS A 522 -1.23 25.05 10.67
C HIS A 522 -2.49 25.66 10.04
N HIS A 523 -2.32 26.69 9.20
CA HIS A 523 -3.43 27.34 8.49
C HIS A 523 -4.19 26.38 7.56
N ARG A 524 -3.52 25.37 7.00
CA ARG A 524 -4.16 24.34 6.15
C ARG A 524 -5.09 23.48 6.98
N LEU A 525 -4.61 23.00 8.14
CA LEU A 525 -5.42 22.24 9.10
C LEU A 525 -6.66 23.03 9.53
N LEU A 526 -6.50 24.31 9.91
CA LEU A 526 -7.63 25.15 10.32
C LEU A 526 -8.68 25.33 9.22
N ARG A 527 -8.24 25.55 7.98
CA ARG A 527 -9.16 25.60 6.82
C ARG A 527 -9.95 24.31 6.68
N THR A 528 -9.26 23.18 6.82
CA THR A 528 -9.84 21.85 6.72
C THR A 528 -10.86 21.58 7.83
N LEU A 529 -10.59 22.00 9.06
CA LEU A 529 -11.53 21.90 10.19
C LEU A 529 -12.77 22.79 10.01
N LYS A 530 -12.58 24.01 9.47
CA LYS A 530 -13.69 24.91 9.11
C LYS A 530 -14.54 24.33 8.00
N ASN A 531 -13.94 23.73 6.97
CA ASN A 531 -14.67 23.04 5.92
C ASN A 531 -15.52 21.89 6.50
N LEU A 532 -14.96 21.11 7.43
CA LEU A 532 -15.69 20.02 8.10
C LEU A 532 -16.91 20.55 8.87
N ARG A 533 -16.77 21.68 9.56
CA ARG A 533 -17.88 22.41 10.20
C ARG A 533 -18.91 22.88 9.17
N ASP A 534 -18.46 23.52 8.09
CA ASP A 534 -19.30 24.16 7.07
C ASP A 534 -20.11 23.14 6.25
N LEU A 535 -19.72 21.86 6.25
CA LEU A 535 -20.54 20.74 5.76
C LEU A 535 -21.78 20.44 6.64
N GLY A 536 -22.01 21.22 7.70
CA GLY A 536 -23.12 21.05 8.62
C GLY A 536 -22.79 20.13 9.80
N ASN A 537 -21.52 20.08 10.21
CA ASN A 537 -21.08 19.31 11.36
C ASN A 537 -20.69 20.22 12.53
N THR A 538 -20.68 19.65 13.73
CA THR A 538 -20.10 20.31 14.90
C THR A 538 -18.70 19.75 15.12
N VAL A 539 -17.71 20.62 15.30
CA VAL A 539 -16.30 20.21 15.46
C VAL A 539 -15.86 20.63 16.85
N LEU A 540 -15.63 19.67 17.74
CA LEU A 540 -15.18 19.85 19.11
C LEU A 540 -13.70 19.45 19.20
N ILE A 541 -12.82 20.37 19.58
CA ILE A 541 -11.38 20.16 19.56
C ILE A 541 -10.79 20.42 20.94
N VAL A 542 -9.96 19.51 21.43
CA VAL A 542 -9.08 19.79 22.58
C VAL A 542 -7.79 20.41 22.03
N GLU A 543 -7.49 21.67 22.38
CA GLU A 543 -6.33 22.38 21.84
C GLU A 543 -5.71 23.40 22.82
N HIS A 544 -4.44 23.69 22.55
CA HIS A 544 -3.61 24.65 23.25
C HIS A 544 -2.95 25.67 22.31
N ASP A 545 -3.07 25.46 21.00
CA ASP A 545 -2.54 26.38 20.00
C ASP A 545 -3.33 27.70 19.92
N LEU A 546 -2.58 28.81 19.89
CA LEU A 546 -3.15 30.16 19.89
C LEU A 546 -3.97 30.45 18.63
N ASP A 547 -3.45 30.09 17.46
CA ASP A 547 -4.13 30.37 16.18
C ASP A 547 -5.45 29.59 16.11
N THR A 548 -5.45 28.34 16.58
CA THR A 548 -6.67 27.53 16.67
C THR A 548 -7.71 28.14 17.60
N MET A 549 -7.29 28.59 18.78
CA MET A 549 -8.21 29.23 19.74
C MET A 549 -8.77 30.53 19.18
N MET A 550 -7.94 31.36 18.54
CA MET A 550 -8.37 32.64 17.97
C MET A 550 -9.36 32.47 16.81
N GLU A 551 -9.26 31.39 16.05
CA GLU A 551 -10.12 31.07 14.90
C GLU A 551 -11.35 30.23 15.27
N ALA A 552 -11.52 29.89 16.56
CA ALA A 552 -12.67 29.15 17.07
C ALA A 552 -13.93 30.02 17.09
N ASP A 553 -15.09 29.39 16.85
CA ASP A 553 -16.38 30.06 17.02
C ASP A 553 -16.78 30.15 18.50
N TRP A 554 -16.32 29.20 19.31
CA TRP A 554 -16.60 29.11 20.75
C TRP A 554 -15.45 28.43 21.48
N ILE A 555 -15.14 28.88 22.69
CA ILE A 555 -14.10 28.30 23.55
C ILE A 555 -14.71 27.94 24.90
N ILE A 556 -14.26 26.83 25.47
CA ILE A 556 -14.54 26.41 26.85
C ILE A 556 -13.19 26.21 27.54
N ASP A 557 -12.91 27.05 28.53
CA ASP A 557 -11.65 27.05 29.29
C ASP A 557 -11.82 26.29 30.61
N PHE A 558 -11.01 25.25 30.78
CA PHE A 558 -10.98 24.40 31.97
C PHE A 558 -9.90 24.82 32.95
N GLY A 559 -10.20 24.77 34.23
CA GLY A 559 -9.25 25.12 35.27
C GLY A 559 -9.88 25.16 36.66
N PRO A 560 -9.25 25.87 37.62
CA PRO A 560 -8.00 26.62 37.49
C PRO A 560 -6.73 25.76 37.59
N GLY A 561 -6.84 24.48 37.98
CA GLY A 561 -5.72 23.58 38.17
C GLY A 561 -5.83 22.27 37.38
N ALA A 562 -4.98 21.31 37.75
CA ALA A 562 -4.97 19.95 37.22
C ALA A 562 -5.43 18.94 38.28
N GLY A 563 -5.90 17.76 37.86
CA GLY A 563 -6.31 16.69 38.77
C GLY A 563 -7.46 17.12 39.69
N GLU A 564 -7.31 16.94 40.99
CA GLU A 564 -8.35 17.30 41.98
C GLU A 564 -8.72 18.80 41.99
N HIS A 565 -7.79 19.66 41.56
CA HIS A 565 -7.94 21.12 41.48
C HIS A 565 -8.44 21.61 40.10
N GLY A 566 -8.67 20.69 39.16
CA GLY A 566 -9.33 20.97 37.88
C GLY A 566 -10.80 20.56 37.90
N GLY A 567 -11.33 20.26 36.72
CA GLY A 567 -12.68 19.72 36.56
C GLY A 567 -13.79 20.75 36.60
N GLU A 568 -13.47 22.04 36.59
CA GLU A 568 -14.42 23.15 36.53
C GLU A 568 -14.25 23.94 35.22
N VAL A 569 -15.35 24.52 34.73
CA VAL A 569 -15.35 25.45 33.59
C VAL A 569 -15.15 26.87 34.13
N VAL A 570 -14.01 27.48 33.81
CA VAL A 570 -13.61 28.82 34.29
C VAL A 570 -14.22 29.93 33.44
N ALA A 571 -14.27 29.69 32.13
CA ALA A 571 -14.81 30.63 31.15
C ALA A 571 -15.38 29.86 29.95
N GLN A 572 -16.44 30.40 29.34
CA GLN A 572 -16.95 29.93 28.07
C GLN A 572 -17.47 31.13 27.27
N GLY A 573 -17.27 31.13 25.96
CA GLY A 573 -17.65 32.27 25.12
C GLY A 573 -16.94 32.31 23.78
N THR A 574 -17.00 33.45 23.11
CA THR A 574 -16.14 33.74 21.96
C THR A 574 -14.67 33.91 22.40
N PRO A 575 -13.69 33.84 21.49
CA PRO A 575 -12.29 34.11 21.84
C PRO A 575 -12.09 35.46 22.55
N GLU A 576 -12.84 36.49 22.17
CA GLU A 576 -12.82 37.80 22.82
C GLU A 576 -13.34 37.76 24.26
N ASP A 577 -14.34 36.94 24.55
CA ASP A 577 -14.90 36.78 25.90
C ASP A 577 -13.89 36.08 26.83
N ILE A 578 -13.15 35.10 26.30
CA ILE A 578 -12.09 34.41 27.05
C ILE A 578 -10.95 35.38 27.38
N ILE A 579 -10.51 36.18 26.41
CA ILE A 579 -9.47 37.22 26.58
C ILE A 579 -9.85 38.22 27.68
N LYS A 580 -11.12 38.62 27.74
CA LYS A 580 -11.62 39.59 28.73
C LYS A 580 -11.83 38.98 30.12
N ASN A 581 -11.82 37.65 30.26
CA ASN A 581 -12.12 37.00 31.53
C ASN A 581 -10.89 36.95 32.46
N PRO A 582 -10.90 37.66 33.61
CA PRO A 582 -9.73 37.75 34.49
C PRO A 582 -9.40 36.45 35.23
N LYS A 583 -10.35 35.50 35.29
CA LYS A 583 -10.17 34.18 35.91
C LYS A 583 -9.49 33.19 34.97
N SER A 584 -9.60 33.39 33.66
CA SER A 584 -9.02 32.50 32.65
C SER A 584 -7.50 32.69 32.61
N ILE A 585 -6.74 31.64 32.92
CA ILE A 585 -5.27 31.65 32.72
C ILE A 585 -4.99 31.70 31.22
N THR A 586 -5.76 30.95 30.43
CA THR A 586 -5.66 30.91 28.98
C THR A 586 -5.89 32.30 28.36
N GLY A 587 -6.93 33.01 28.79
CA GLY A 587 -7.23 34.38 28.36
C GLY A 587 -6.08 35.35 28.62
N LYS A 588 -5.34 35.21 29.72
CA LYS A 588 -4.14 36.02 30.03
C LYS A 588 -2.98 35.76 29.07
N PHE A 589 -2.81 34.52 28.60
CA PHE A 589 -1.82 34.21 27.58
C PHE A 589 -2.27 34.68 26.19
N MET A 590 -3.56 34.51 25.85
CA MET A 590 -4.13 34.99 24.60
C MET A 590 -4.08 36.51 24.47
N SER A 591 -4.26 37.25 25.57
CA SER A 591 -4.17 38.72 25.60
C SER A 591 -2.74 39.27 25.56
N GLY A 592 -1.74 38.41 25.82
CA GLY A 592 -0.36 38.82 26.04
C GLY A 592 -0.08 39.44 27.42
N GLU A 593 -1.05 39.46 28.35
CA GLU A 593 -0.80 39.86 29.76
C GLU A 593 0.24 38.93 30.41
N LYS A 594 0.15 37.64 30.11
CA LYS A 594 1.16 36.64 30.43
C LYS A 594 1.87 36.20 29.16
N ILE A 595 3.19 36.15 29.21
CA ILE A 595 4.03 35.63 28.13
C ILE A 595 5.02 34.62 28.70
N VAL A 596 5.42 33.65 27.88
CA VAL A 596 6.58 32.82 28.19
C VAL A 596 7.82 33.65 27.88
N HIS A 597 8.48 34.16 28.93
CA HIS A 597 9.67 34.99 28.74
C HIS A 597 10.79 34.17 28.09
N PRO A 598 11.35 34.62 26.96
CA PRO A 598 12.57 34.00 26.44
C PRO A 598 13.67 34.18 27.49
N HIS A 599 14.39 33.09 27.81
CA HIS A 599 15.52 33.17 28.73
C HIS A 599 16.51 34.23 28.22
N THR A 600 16.72 35.29 29.01
CA THR A 600 17.55 36.45 28.66
C THR A 600 19.05 36.24 28.91
N HIS A 601 19.44 35.09 29.48
CA HIS A 601 20.84 34.75 29.70
C HIS A 601 21.44 34.04 28.49
N ALA A 602 22.64 34.47 28.08
CA ALA A 602 23.45 33.76 27.10
C ALA A 602 23.70 32.33 27.61
N ARG A 603 23.26 31.33 26.85
CA ARG A 603 23.52 29.93 27.18
C ARG A 603 25.01 29.66 26.94
N PRO A 604 25.75 29.09 27.91
CA PRO A 604 27.13 28.72 27.68
C PRO A 604 27.20 27.75 26.50
N ASN A 605 27.95 28.12 25.46
CA ASN A 605 28.18 27.25 24.31
C ASN A 605 29.40 26.38 24.63
N ASN A 606 29.18 25.26 25.31
CA ASN A 606 30.26 24.35 25.65
C ASN A 606 30.63 23.50 24.42
N ASN A 607 31.42 24.08 23.51
CA ASN A 607 31.88 23.40 22.30
C ASN A 607 32.92 22.30 22.57
N GLU A 608 33.40 22.14 23.81
CA GLU A 608 34.41 21.13 24.14
C GLU A 608 33.84 19.70 24.14
N LYS A 609 32.54 19.55 24.38
CA LYS A 609 31.86 18.25 24.44
C LYS A 609 30.72 18.19 23.44
N GLN A 610 30.91 17.45 22.35
CA GLN A 610 29.92 17.28 21.30
C GLN A 610 29.63 15.80 21.07
N LEU A 611 28.37 15.49 20.82
CA LEU A 611 27.96 14.22 20.23
C LEU A 611 27.92 14.40 18.72
N VAL A 612 28.76 13.68 17.99
CA VAL A 612 28.81 13.77 16.53
C VAL A 612 28.17 12.55 15.92
N LEU A 613 27.04 12.74 15.24
CA LEU A 613 26.46 11.74 14.37
C LEU A 613 27.08 11.91 12.98
N SER A 614 27.78 10.89 12.49
CA SER A 614 28.47 10.94 11.20
C SER A 614 27.79 10.02 10.18
N ASN A 615 27.70 10.48 8.93
CA ASN A 615 27.21 9.70 7.79
C ASN A 615 25.78 9.15 7.96
N ALA A 616 24.87 9.94 8.53
CA ALA A 616 23.47 9.55 8.68
C ALA A 616 22.77 9.51 7.31
N ASN A 617 22.35 8.32 6.89
CA ASN A 617 21.77 8.01 5.57
C ASN A 617 20.42 7.29 5.64
N GLU A 618 19.85 7.12 6.82
CA GLU A 618 18.61 6.38 6.98
C GLU A 618 17.41 7.14 6.38
N ASN A 619 16.45 6.41 5.80
CA ASN A 619 15.26 6.96 5.13
C ASN A 619 15.58 8.09 4.13
N ASN A 620 15.20 9.33 4.45
CA ASN A 620 15.37 10.50 3.59
C ASN A 620 16.57 11.38 3.98
N LEU A 621 17.40 10.94 4.92
CA LEU A 621 18.64 11.64 5.29
C LEU A 621 19.69 11.49 4.18
N LYS A 622 20.40 12.57 3.88
CA LYS A 622 21.32 12.66 2.74
C LYS A 622 22.78 12.69 3.18
N ASN A 623 23.27 11.60 3.76
CA ASN A 623 24.63 11.44 4.28
C ASN A 623 25.06 12.60 5.19
N ILE A 624 24.20 12.99 6.12
CA ILE A 624 24.43 14.17 6.93
C ILE A 624 25.33 13.85 8.12
N THR A 625 26.21 14.78 8.46
CA THR A 625 27.00 14.75 9.69
C THR A 625 26.57 15.93 10.54
N VAL A 626 26.12 15.66 11.76
CA VAL A 626 25.54 16.64 12.67
C VAL A 626 26.21 16.53 14.04
N SER A 627 26.61 17.68 14.59
CA SER A 627 27.17 17.77 15.94
C SER A 627 26.16 18.38 16.90
N PHE A 628 25.86 17.67 17.99
CA PHE A 628 25.00 18.12 19.07
C PHE A 628 25.86 18.56 20.26
N PRO A 629 25.77 19.82 20.73
CA PRO A 629 26.49 20.25 21.93
C PRO A 629 25.92 19.56 23.16
N LEU A 630 26.78 18.87 23.92
CA LEU A 630 26.39 18.20 25.16
C LEU A 630 26.14 19.23 26.26
N GLN A 631 25.27 18.87 27.20
CA GLN A 631 24.87 19.74 28.34
C GLN A 631 24.09 21.01 27.95
N ASN A 632 23.58 21.06 26.71
CA ASN A 632 22.74 22.13 26.22
C ASN A 632 21.30 21.63 26.00
N PHE A 633 20.32 22.53 26.13
CA PHE A 633 18.94 22.26 25.70
C PHE A 633 18.87 22.42 24.18
N VAL A 634 18.95 21.31 23.45
CA VAL A 634 18.95 21.26 22.00
C VAL A 634 17.54 20.98 21.49
N CYS A 635 17.07 21.78 20.53
CA CYS A 635 15.79 21.57 19.85
C CYS A 635 16.06 21.25 18.37
N VAL A 636 15.54 20.12 17.90
CA VAL A 636 15.60 19.73 16.48
C VAL A 636 14.29 20.13 15.82
N SER A 637 14.32 21.17 15.00
CA SER A 637 13.14 21.75 14.34
C SER A 637 13.14 21.50 12.83
N GLY A 638 11.96 21.55 12.22
CA GLY A 638 11.77 21.38 10.78
C GLY A 638 10.36 20.92 10.43
N VAL A 639 9.99 21.02 9.16
CA VAL A 639 8.66 20.64 8.64
C VAL A 639 8.37 19.14 8.81
N SER A 640 7.09 18.74 8.77
CA SER A 640 6.73 17.31 8.73
C SER A 640 7.41 16.62 7.55
N GLY A 641 7.89 15.39 7.75
CA GLY A 641 8.64 14.65 6.74
C GLY A 641 10.12 15.06 6.56
N SER A 642 10.65 16.06 7.26
CA SER A 642 12.05 16.51 7.07
C SER A 642 13.14 15.56 7.63
N GLY A 643 12.78 14.39 8.16
CA GLY A 643 13.72 13.41 8.73
C GLY A 643 14.10 13.64 10.20
N LYS A 644 13.35 14.43 10.97
CA LYS A 644 13.63 14.70 12.40
C LYS A 644 13.65 13.44 13.26
N SER A 645 12.60 12.61 13.13
CA SER A 645 12.49 11.36 13.88
C SER A 645 13.59 10.39 13.46
N THR A 646 13.84 10.29 12.15
CA THR A 646 14.96 9.50 11.63
C THR A 646 16.28 9.89 12.29
N LEU A 647 16.58 11.19 12.35
CA LEU A 647 17.84 11.71 12.89
C LEU A 647 18.00 11.53 14.41
N VAL A 648 16.90 11.48 15.16
CA VAL A 648 16.93 11.50 16.64
C VAL A 648 16.66 10.12 17.25
N ILE A 649 15.91 9.27 16.55
CA ILE A 649 15.41 7.99 17.05
C ILE A 649 15.99 6.80 16.26
N ASP A 650 16.04 6.92 14.93
CA ASP A 650 16.32 5.77 14.05
C ASP A 650 17.81 5.64 13.65
N THR A 651 18.58 6.72 13.75
CA THR A 651 20.05 6.76 13.53
C THR A 651 20.81 6.71 14.84
#